data_AF-H2RUG3-F1
#
_entry.id   AF-H2RUG3-F1
#
_cell.length_a   1.000
_cell.length_b   1.000
_cell.length_c   1.000
_cell.angle_alpha   90.00
_cell.angle_beta   90.00
_cell.angle_gamma   90.00
#
_symmetry.space_group_name_H-M   'P 1'
#
loop_
_entity.id
_entity.type
_entity.pdbx_description
1 polymer ?
#
loop_
_entity_poly.entity_id
_entity_poly.type
_entity_poly.pdbx_seq_one_letter_code
_entity_poly.pdbx_strand_id
1 'polypeptide(L)'
;MDQDYILENGECKLARPGSDISLSASLSPSAGPKRKQLLWRNAVRHIIDQHNLYSLKLAGGLGRDRHRIIVTDAYIGEMNRQIRNKASRAVSWQKRRSSTARIYPTIPESQAASCVKQDADFYESCGSTVWGVFIPMLQHRFKSPDLEQLYQQFSSGQRRTSLVVTNMIDILARLIILVLTWPSGWGGVACNWLACLSVILWSGICVLVLTRKEVMMSVLWLRYLSVVSWFSQILQVLVGAFIWAESDHSWYVCFSLFSTYTLLPLPLLWSIVAGTITSILDLVLDVFSHYGDLAIVRKVLSKALLYLAMNTAGLSIHYLSDRTQRQSFLETRRCIEGRVRLERENQRQERLVMSILPRFLVLDMIGDMAPIDDYLLPQQFHKIYIHHYKDVSILFADIIGFTSLSLILSAQELVRTLNELFGRFDRLAEEHRCLRIKILGDCYYCVSGVPEPQRGHARCCVDMGLSMINAIRYIRREIQLELDMRIGVHSGSVLCGVLGLQKWQFDIWSWDVDIANSLEAAGVPGRVHISRATLDCLGGIYETEVGHGQDRSEFLRKHNIDTYLVHPVLKKEAERPKERRPSYDDITTWSAELPFGDILGMNFILATFTNGSLTQLPNQIAAQRSGLREVNKRIRQAIEVRSSERIRKEHITTFTQVFKDTNMEGKYSQMRDELFKSNIVCSFILSLLLMAVQVLIPAPRIFPMVVLVLVSGCVYSMLLVLTLGEEFKRCPPPLQSLCCWIHENEFTRTLVMLTAISINFGIATVDIFWCGSAGIHNNSSDPFLAPPTSTWPAVNICTHPEYMVLSGVVSMVTCAVFLRLRCVLKLVILLLATMLYTFLIETHRSHQLCTKGICVILMLMFVTAVLYNSRTLEAMARLDFLWRLQARKEVEDMRELREHNECLLLNILPAHVAQHFLERDRNNEELYSQSYERVGVLFASLPGFSDYYEQKEAADQHFGCLRLLNHIITDFDELLDESYFQDVEKIKTMGSSYMAASGLSPDRQECEDGWHHLSELVLFALSMQETLKHINTDTGNSFQLRVGIAHGPVIAGVIGATKPQYDIWGTTVNVASRMESTGVSGMIQVPESTSCILVERGFLRQLRGSIFVKGISERHGKIRTFFVSSREERSSFMERGCGRGFSLKRKTLGAVVYSLIQARKREKLVEENGGFHLVEAS
;
A
#
# COMPACT_ATOMS: atom_id res chain seq x y z
N MET A 1 57.24 64.39 -23.02
CA MET A 1 56.11 64.22 -23.93
C MET A 1 55.34 63.01 -23.45
N ASP A 2 54.37 63.31 -22.58
CA ASP A 2 53.01 62.78 -22.43
C ASP A 2 52.77 61.27 -22.57
N GLN A 3 52.05 60.58 -21.68
CA GLN A 3 51.37 60.94 -20.43
C GLN A 3 51.03 59.62 -19.72
N ASP A 4 51.25 59.62 -18.40
CA ASP A 4 50.38 59.08 -17.34
C ASP A 4 50.12 57.57 -17.20
N TYR A 5 50.26 56.93 -16.04
CA TYR A 5 50.93 57.10 -14.72
C TYR A 5 50.44 55.83 -13.94
N ILE A 6 51.30 54.98 -13.34
CA ILE A 6 51.74 55.01 -11.92
C ILE A 6 50.66 54.47 -10.94
N LEU A 7 50.87 53.60 -9.94
CA LEU A 7 52.03 53.03 -9.19
C LEU A 7 51.51 51.74 -8.47
N GLU A 8 52.25 50.61 -8.39
CA GLU A 8 53.14 50.15 -7.27
C GLU A 8 52.42 49.70 -5.97
N ASN A 9 52.88 48.74 -5.15
CA ASN A 9 54.11 47.95 -4.96
C ASN A 9 53.70 46.62 -4.26
N GLY A 10 54.34 45.46 -4.46
CA GLY A 10 55.65 45.07 -3.88
C GLY A 10 55.43 44.50 -2.45
N GLU A 11 55.93 43.34 -2.02
CA GLU A 11 57.14 42.60 -2.41
C GLU A 11 57.16 41.17 -1.78
N CYS A 12 57.78 40.25 -2.55
CA CYS A 12 58.82 39.24 -2.21
C CYS A 12 58.74 38.35 -0.95
N LYS A 13 59.19 37.09 -0.89
CA LYS A 13 60.01 36.14 -1.71
C LYS A 13 59.78 34.75 -1.06
N LEU A 14 59.99 33.56 -1.64
CA LEU A 14 61.23 33.08 -2.28
C LEU A 14 60.96 31.74 -3.02
N ALA A 15 61.73 31.48 -4.08
CA ALA A 15 61.59 30.42 -5.06
C ALA A 15 62.52 29.21 -4.82
N ARG A 16 62.09 28.02 -5.33
CA ARG A 16 62.76 26.93 -6.12
C ARG A 16 64.31 26.85 -6.18
N PRO A 17 64.93 25.81 -6.81
CA PRO A 17 64.75 24.34 -6.86
C PRO A 17 66.13 23.58 -6.73
N GLY A 18 66.19 22.25 -6.93
CA GLY A 18 67.43 21.55 -7.37
C GLY A 18 67.79 20.23 -6.65
N SER A 19 68.19 19.22 -7.42
CA SER A 19 68.49 17.83 -7.10
C SER A 19 69.85 17.58 -6.43
N ASP A 20 70.02 16.44 -5.73
CA ASP A 20 71.06 15.41 -6.03
C ASP A 20 71.15 14.27 -4.97
N ILE A 21 70.87 13.05 -5.44
CA ILE A 21 71.58 11.76 -5.34
C ILE A 21 72.55 11.51 -4.14
N SER A 22 72.29 10.47 -3.31
CA SER A 22 73.14 9.24 -3.20
C SER A 22 72.80 8.26 -2.03
N LEU A 23 72.55 7.00 -2.42
CA LEU A 23 72.96 5.67 -1.90
C LEU A 23 72.62 5.07 -0.49
N SER A 24 72.08 3.82 -0.61
CA SER A 24 72.25 2.58 0.20
C SER A 24 71.43 2.45 1.51
N ALA A 25 70.81 1.32 1.91
CA ALA A 25 70.72 -0.06 1.43
C ALA A 25 69.45 -0.75 1.97
N SER A 26 68.92 -1.70 1.18
CA SER A 26 68.13 -2.92 1.50
C SER A 26 67.23 -3.00 2.74
N LEU A 27 65.91 -3.12 2.52
CA LEU A 27 65.03 -4.13 3.14
C LEU A 27 63.67 -4.16 2.40
N SER A 28 63.26 -5.36 1.97
CA SER A 28 62.06 -5.64 1.17
C SER A 28 60.74 -5.34 1.91
N PRO A 29 59.76 -4.63 1.32
CA PRO A 29 58.43 -4.53 1.90
C PRO A 29 57.57 -5.74 1.50
N SER A 30 57.00 -6.35 2.52
CA SER A 30 56.03 -7.46 2.50
C SER A 30 54.82 -7.18 1.60
N ALA A 31 54.18 -8.25 1.12
CA ALA A 31 53.13 -8.29 0.10
C ALA A 31 51.78 -7.61 0.47
N GLY A 32 51.71 -6.79 1.51
CA GLY A 32 50.49 -6.11 1.98
C GLY A 32 49.99 -4.92 1.15
N PRO A 33 50.83 -3.97 0.68
CA PRO A 33 50.35 -2.75 0.05
C PRO A 33 49.88 -2.98 -1.38
N LYS A 34 50.47 -3.93 -2.12
CA LYS A 34 49.98 -4.31 -3.46
C LYS A 34 48.59 -4.94 -3.42
N ARG A 35 48.26 -5.72 -2.37
CA ARG A 35 46.93 -6.31 -2.17
C ARG A 35 45.89 -5.26 -1.80
N LYS A 36 46.22 -4.31 -0.90
CA LYS A 36 45.34 -3.17 -0.58
C LYS A 36 45.14 -2.23 -1.76
N GLN A 37 46.17 -1.98 -2.57
CA GLN A 37 46.08 -1.15 -3.77
C GLN A 37 45.32 -1.86 -4.90
N LEU A 38 45.43 -3.19 -5.03
CA LEU A 38 44.60 -3.99 -5.94
C LEU A 38 43.14 -4.09 -5.47
N LEU A 39 42.89 -4.17 -4.15
CA LEU A 39 41.54 -4.17 -3.57
C LEU A 39 40.89 -2.80 -3.72
N TRP A 40 41.62 -1.71 -3.49
CA TRP A 40 41.12 -0.36 -3.75
C TRP A 40 40.90 -0.14 -5.23
N ARG A 41 41.81 -0.59 -6.11
CA ARG A 41 41.64 -0.50 -7.57
C ARG A 41 40.54 -1.39 -8.10
N ASN A 42 40.25 -2.53 -7.47
CA ASN A 42 39.14 -3.42 -7.80
C ASN A 42 37.81 -2.92 -7.21
N ALA A 43 37.81 -2.31 -6.02
CA ALA A 43 36.64 -1.65 -5.44
C ALA A 43 36.29 -0.40 -6.24
N VAL A 44 37.29 0.41 -6.61
CA VAL A 44 37.13 1.55 -7.52
C VAL A 44 36.74 1.08 -8.90
N ARG A 45 37.25 -0.04 -9.43
CA ARG A 45 36.72 -0.65 -10.67
C ARG A 45 35.28 -1.11 -10.52
N HIS A 46 34.90 -1.73 -9.41
CA HIS A 46 33.53 -2.20 -9.18
C HIS A 46 32.56 -1.04 -9.00
N ILE A 47 33.01 0.04 -8.37
CA ILE A 47 32.29 1.31 -8.25
C ILE A 47 32.22 1.99 -9.61
N ILE A 48 33.30 2.02 -10.41
CA ILE A 48 33.31 2.55 -11.78
C ILE A 48 32.46 1.69 -12.71
N ASP A 49 32.43 0.37 -12.57
CA ASP A 49 31.61 -0.54 -13.39
C ASP A 49 30.14 -0.49 -12.97
N GLN A 50 29.82 -0.30 -11.68
CA GLN A 50 28.47 0.04 -11.24
C GLN A 50 28.07 1.45 -11.66
N HIS A 51 28.99 2.41 -11.60
CA HIS A 51 28.82 3.75 -12.12
C HIS A 51 28.71 3.74 -13.65
N ASN A 52 29.29 2.76 -14.35
CA ASN A 52 29.18 2.57 -15.80
C ASN A 52 27.90 1.83 -16.20
N LEU A 53 27.40 0.90 -15.39
CA LEU A 53 26.05 0.32 -15.54
C LEU A 53 24.95 1.35 -15.25
N TYR A 54 25.20 2.25 -14.30
CA TYR A 54 24.34 3.41 -14.03
C TYR A 54 24.53 4.54 -15.07
N SER A 55 25.74 4.75 -15.60
CA SER A 55 26.01 5.75 -16.63
C SER A 55 25.60 5.27 -18.02
N LEU A 56 25.55 3.96 -18.30
CA LEU A 56 24.89 3.39 -19.49
C LEU A 56 23.37 3.54 -19.43
N LYS A 57 22.79 3.59 -18.22
CA LYS A 57 21.41 4.09 -18.00
C LYS A 57 21.29 5.60 -18.17
N LEU A 58 22.37 6.36 -18.04
CA LEU A 58 22.42 7.83 -18.07
C LEU A 58 22.87 8.41 -19.43
N ALA A 59 23.55 7.63 -20.28
CA ALA A 59 24.05 8.07 -21.59
C ALA A 59 22.93 8.18 -22.64
N GLY A 60 21.74 7.69 -22.33
CA GLY A 60 20.50 8.13 -22.97
C GLY A 60 20.01 9.40 -22.31
N GLY A 61 20.54 10.55 -22.72
CA GLY A 61 20.12 11.85 -22.18
C GLY A 61 18.64 12.14 -22.46
N LEU A 62 17.81 12.18 -21.42
CA LEU A 62 16.53 12.86 -21.39
C LEU A 62 16.31 13.47 -20.00
N GLY A 63 16.01 14.76 -19.96
CA GLY A 63 15.84 15.54 -18.74
C GLY A 63 14.64 15.09 -17.92
N ARG A 64 14.70 15.29 -16.59
CA ARG A 64 13.59 15.26 -15.63
C ARG A 64 12.42 14.33 -16.05
N ASP A 65 12.71 13.05 -16.27
CA ASP A 65 11.65 12.10 -16.58
C ASP A 65 10.87 11.79 -15.30
N ARG A 66 9.74 12.47 -15.18
CA ARG A 66 8.66 12.20 -14.22
C ARG A 66 8.37 10.70 -14.24
N HIS A 67 8.15 10.08 -13.07
CA HIS A 67 8.08 8.63 -12.82
C HIS A 67 7.06 7.86 -13.70
N ARG A 68 7.37 7.67 -14.99
CA ARG A 68 6.53 6.98 -15.97
C ARG A 68 6.32 5.54 -15.50
N ILE A 69 5.07 5.06 -15.49
CA ILE A 69 4.79 3.69 -15.05
C ILE A 69 5.34 2.73 -16.12
N ILE A 70 6.46 2.06 -15.83
CA ILE A 70 7.06 1.07 -16.72
C ILE A 70 6.36 -0.26 -16.51
N VAL A 71 5.48 -0.62 -17.45
CA VAL A 71 4.79 -1.91 -17.45
C VAL A 71 5.68 -2.96 -18.11
N THR A 72 6.19 -3.92 -17.35
CA THR A 72 7.08 -4.99 -17.85
C THR A 72 6.30 -6.15 -18.49
N ASP A 73 6.94 -6.97 -19.34
CA ASP A 73 6.29 -8.17 -19.91
C ASP A 73 5.96 -9.21 -18.85
N ALA A 74 6.80 -9.35 -17.83
CA ALA A 74 6.54 -10.22 -16.67
C ALA A 74 5.23 -9.82 -15.95
N TYR A 75 4.95 -8.51 -15.86
CA TYR A 75 3.73 -7.99 -15.26
C TYR A 75 2.46 -8.42 -16.03
N ILE A 76 2.49 -8.33 -17.36
CA ILE A 76 1.36 -8.76 -18.20
C ILE A 76 1.22 -10.29 -18.20
N GLY A 77 2.34 -11.02 -18.21
CA GLY A 77 2.34 -12.48 -18.09
C GLY A 77 1.63 -12.97 -16.83
N GLU A 78 1.89 -12.36 -15.67
CA GLU A 78 1.21 -12.71 -14.41
C GLU A 78 -0.29 -12.34 -14.46
N MET A 79 -0.66 -11.20 -15.06
CA MET A 79 -2.07 -10.83 -15.23
C MET A 79 -2.82 -11.86 -16.09
N ASN A 80 -2.24 -12.26 -17.22
CA ASN A 80 -2.81 -13.27 -18.10
C ASN A 80 -2.89 -14.66 -17.43
N ARG A 81 -1.91 -15.01 -16.60
CA ARG A 81 -1.93 -16.23 -15.79
C ARG A 81 -3.07 -16.23 -14.77
N GLN A 82 -3.32 -15.11 -14.10
CA GLN A 82 -4.43 -14.98 -13.16
C GLN A 82 -5.79 -15.11 -13.87
N ILE A 83 -5.95 -14.48 -15.02
CA ILE A 83 -7.15 -14.57 -15.87
C ILE A 83 -7.39 -16.04 -16.30
N ARG A 84 -6.36 -16.73 -16.79
CA ARG A 84 -6.43 -18.15 -17.19
C ARG A 84 -6.83 -19.06 -16.02
N ASN A 85 -6.22 -18.83 -14.85
CA ASN A 85 -6.54 -19.60 -13.64
C ASN A 85 -7.97 -19.34 -13.14
N LYS A 86 -8.49 -18.10 -13.24
CA LYS A 86 -9.90 -17.79 -12.90
C LYS A 86 -10.89 -18.56 -13.79
N ALA A 87 -10.63 -18.65 -15.10
CA ALA A 87 -11.47 -19.39 -16.05
C ALA A 87 -11.51 -20.91 -15.73
N SER A 88 -10.36 -21.52 -15.42
CA SER A 88 -10.25 -22.95 -15.13
C SER A 88 -10.89 -23.39 -13.79
N ARG A 89 -10.99 -22.50 -12.80
CA ARG A 89 -11.49 -22.80 -11.44
C ARG A 89 -13.00 -23.00 -11.37
N ALA A 90 -13.76 -22.52 -12.35
CA ALA A 90 -15.21 -22.59 -12.33
C ALA A 90 -15.79 -23.94 -12.81
N VAL A 91 -14.94 -24.85 -13.29
CA VAL A 91 -15.35 -26.18 -13.79
C VAL A 91 -15.34 -27.25 -12.67
N SER A 92 -14.77 -26.97 -11.49
CA SER A 92 -14.74 -27.92 -10.36
C SER A 92 -15.42 -27.37 -9.11
N TRP A 93 -16.46 -28.06 -8.63
CA TRP A 93 -17.20 -27.81 -7.37
C TRP A 93 -16.36 -28.02 -6.08
N GLN A 94 -15.03 -27.94 -6.13
CA GLN A 94 -14.17 -28.06 -4.96
C GLN A 94 -13.58 -26.71 -4.56
N LYS A 95 -14.05 -26.24 -3.38
CA LYS A 95 -13.51 -25.13 -2.59
C LYS A 95 -11.97 -25.27 -2.42
N ARG A 96 -11.16 -24.68 -3.30
CA ARG A 96 -9.71 -24.50 -3.07
C ARG A 96 -9.18 -23.16 -3.58
N ARG A 97 -8.15 -22.72 -2.85
CA ARG A 97 -7.58 -21.37 -2.66
C ARG A 97 -7.32 -20.54 -3.94
N SER A 98 -7.56 -19.23 -3.82
CA SER A 98 -7.03 -18.21 -4.73
C SER A 98 -5.52 -18.12 -4.61
N SER A 99 -4.77 -18.50 -5.64
CA SER A 99 -3.30 -18.39 -5.67
C SER A 99 -2.83 -17.00 -6.15
N THR A 100 -3.23 -15.93 -5.47
CA THR A 100 -2.63 -14.60 -5.65
C THR A 100 -1.52 -14.31 -4.64
N ALA A 101 -1.17 -15.28 -3.79
CA ALA A 101 -0.17 -15.12 -2.73
C ALA A 101 0.83 -16.28 -2.68
N ARG A 102 1.50 -16.59 -3.80
CA ARG A 102 2.73 -17.39 -3.76
C ARG A 102 3.95 -16.48 -3.87
N ILE A 103 4.10 -15.62 -2.85
CA ILE A 103 5.30 -14.81 -2.59
C ILE A 103 5.58 -14.97 -1.09
N TYR A 104 5.94 -16.17 -0.66
CA TYR A 104 6.55 -16.42 0.65
C TYR A 104 7.55 -17.57 0.49
N PRO A 105 8.71 -17.52 1.16
CA PRO A 105 9.47 -18.72 1.47
C PRO A 105 8.61 -19.60 2.40
N THR A 106 8.81 -20.90 2.28
CA THR A 106 8.13 -21.99 3.01
C THR A 106 8.01 -21.75 4.53
N ILE A 107 6.78 -21.60 5.03
CA ILE A 107 6.43 -21.78 6.46
C ILE A 107 5.77 -23.17 6.61
N PRO A 108 6.06 -23.95 7.68
CA PRO A 108 5.52 -25.30 7.87
C PRO A 108 3.99 -25.37 7.98
N GLU A 109 3.42 -26.49 7.54
CA GLU A 109 2.02 -26.67 7.13
C GLU A 109 0.93 -26.77 8.23
N SER A 110 1.19 -26.50 9.52
CA SER A 110 0.27 -27.01 10.56
C SER A 110 -0.82 -26.07 11.12
N GLN A 111 -0.89 -24.76 10.82
CA GLN A 111 -1.89 -23.88 11.48
C GLN A 111 -2.66 -22.86 10.59
N ALA A 112 -2.43 -22.78 9.27
CA ALA A 112 -3.09 -21.80 8.39
C ALA A 112 -4.48 -22.25 7.84
N ALA A 113 -5.38 -22.74 8.70
CA ALA A 113 -6.68 -23.28 8.29
C ALA A 113 -7.83 -22.24 8.22
N SER A 114 -7.64 -20.98 8.64
CA SER A 114 -8.70 -19.96 8.65
C SER A 114 -8.69 -19.03 7.41
N CYS A 115 -9.49 -19.42 6.41
CA CYS A 115 -10.37 -18.57 5.59
C CYS A 115 -9.81 -17.34 4.81
N VAL A 116 -9.30 -17.59 3.60
CA VAL A 116 -9.15 -16.62 2.49
C VAL A 116 -10.49 -16.59 1.71
N LYS A 117 -11.27 -15.52 1.80
CA LYS A 117 -12.54 -15.39 1.06
C LYS A 117 -12.31 -15.11 -0.43
N GLN A 118 -13.06 -15.80 -1.30
CA GLN A 118 -12.97 -15.68 -2.76
C GLN A 118 -13.87 -14.55 -3.27
N ASP A 119 -13.63 -14.04 -4.50
CA ASP A 119 -14.49 -13.01 -5.13
C ASP A 119 -15.99 -13.41 -5.12
N ALA A 120 -16.29 -14.70 -5.12
CA ALA A 120 -17.65 -15.25 -5.00
C ALA A 120 -18.35 -14.92 -3.67
N ASP A 121 -17.62 -14.68 -2.58
CA ASP A 121 -18.17 -14.43 -1.24
C ASP A 121 -18.80 -13.03 -1.09
N PHE A 122 -18.53 -12.12 -2.04
CA PHE A 122 -19.08 -10.76 -2.06
C PHE A 122 -20.46 -10.68 -2.72
N TYR A 123 -20.86 -11.70 -3.48
CA TYR A 123 -22.12 -11.73 -4.23
C TYR A 123 -23.16 -12.62 -3.52
N GLU A 124 -24.45 -12.25 -3.59
CA GLU A 124 -25.54 -13.09 -3.07
C GLU A 124 -25.70 -14.39 -3.89
N SER A 125 -25.50 -14.30 -5.21
CA SER A 125 -25.36 -15.44 -6.10
C SER A 125 -24.21 -15.16 -7.08
N CYS A 126 -23.15 -15.98 -7.03
CA CYS A 126 -22.08 -15.88 -8.02
C CYS A 126 -22.59 -16.56 -9.30
N GLY A 127 -22.68 -15.81 -10.41
CA GLY A 127 -23.10 -16.35 -11.72
C GLY A 127 -22.35 -17.64 -12.06
N SER A 128 -23.05 -18.69 -12.49
CA SER A 128 -22.40 -19.92 -12.95
C SER A 128 -21.71 -19.65 -14.28
N THR A 129 -20.49 -20.17 -14.43
CA THR A 129 -19.84 -20.26 -15.74
C THR A 129 -19.81 -21.71 -16.17
N VAL A 130 -20.09 -21.92 -17.45
CA VAL A 130 -20.14 -23.26 -18.06
C VAL A 130 -19.12 -23.22 -19.18
N TRP A 131 -18.01 -23.95 -19.02
CA TRP A 131 -16.88 -23.95 -19.97
C TRP A 131 -16.37 -22.54 -20.30
N GLY A 132 -16.22 -21.69 -19.27
CA GLY A 132 -15.75 -20.31 -19.43
C GLY A 132 -16.77 -19.33 -20.05
N VAL A 133 -17.99 -19.77 -20.33
CA VAL A 133 -19.10 -18.92 -20.80
C VAL A 133 -19.95 -18.48 -19.60
N PHE A 134 -20.22 -17.18 -19.51
CA PHE A 134 -21.04 -16.59 -18.45
C PHE A 134 -22.52 -16.72 -18.76
N ILE A 135 -23.29 -17.35 -17.86
CA ILE A 135 -24.75 -17.49 -18.01
C ILE A 135 -25.46 -16.35 -17.25
N PRO A 136 -26.41 -15.62 -17.89
CA PRO A 136 -27.18 -14.58 -17.23
C PRO A 136 -27.96 -15.14 -16.03
N MET A 137 -27.81 -14.53 -14.86
CA MET A 137 -28.59 -14.85 -13.64
C MET A 137 -29.34 -13.60 -13.16
N LEU A 138 -30.58 -13.77 -12.68
CA LEU A 138 -31.43 -12.65 -12.26
C LEU A 138 -30.98 -11.97 -10.95
N GLN A 139 -30.14 -12.60 -10.12
CA GLN A 139 -29.77 -12.13 -8.77
C GLN A 139 -28.27 -11.76 -8.62
N HIS A 140 -27.72 -11.01 -9.56
CA HIS A 140 -26.33 -10.52 -9.47
C HIS A 140 -26.23 -9.24 -8.60
N ARG A 141 -26.30 -9.38 -7.27
CA ARG A 141 -26.19 -8.29 -6.29
C ARG A 141 -25.09 -8.55 -5.26
N PHE A 142 -24.56 -7.48 -4.65
CA PHE A 142 -23.64 -7.62 -3.52
C PHE A 142 -24.37 -8.06 -2.26
N LYS A 143 -23.75 -8.96 -1.48
CA LYS A 143 -24.27 -9.47 -0.20
C LYS A 143 -24.34 -8.39 0.89
N SER A 144 -23.52 -7.34 0.78
CA SER A 144 -23.52 -6.20 1.70
C SER A 144 -24.45 -5.09 1.16
N PRO A 145 -25.45 -4.65 1.94
CA PRO A 145 -26.39 -3.61 1.50
C PRO A 145 -25.70 -2.26 1.31
N ASP A 146 -24.73 -1.91 2.16
CA ASP A 146 -23.96 -0.67 2.06
C ASP A 146 -23.11 -0.63 0.78
N LEU A 147 -22.51 -1.76 0.42
CA LEU A 147 -21.70 -1.91 -0.80
C LEU A 147 -22.57 -1.81 -2.05
N GLU A 148 -23.76 -2.43 -2.03
CA GLU A 148 -24.74 -2.31 -3.11
C GLU A 148 -25.24 -0.87 -3.27
N GLN A 149 -25.51 -0.17 -2.17
CA GLN A 149 -25.92 1.24 -2.21
C GLN A 149 -24.83 2.14 -2.83
N LEU A 150 -23.56 1.94 -2.44
CA LEU A 150 -22.43 2.68 -3.01
C LEU A 150 -22.25 2.39 -4.50
N TYR A 151 -22.36 1.12 -4.92
CA TYR A 151 -22.31 0.77 -6.34
C TYR A 151 -23.44 1.42 -7.13
N GLN A 152 -24.66 1.42 -6.59
CA GLN A 152 -25.80 2.03 -7.27
C GLN A 152 -25.63 3.54 -7.45
N GLN A 153 -25.04 4.24 -6.48
CA GLN A 153 -24.68 5.66 -6.60
C GLN A 153 -23.59 5.90 -7.65
N PHE A 154 -22.56 5.04 -7.69
CA PHE A 154 -21.51 5.11 -8.70
C PHE A 154 -22.06 4.88 -10.12
N SER A 155 -22.86 3.82 -10.29
CA SER A 155 -23.47 3.45 -11.57
C SER A 155 -24.49 4.47 -12.07
N SER A 156 -25.29 5.06 -11.17
CA SER A 156 -26.26 6.12 -11.52
C SER A 156 -25.57 7.39 -12.02
N GLY A 157 -24.46 7.79 -11.39
CA GLY A 157 -23.64 8.92 -11.83
C GLY A 157 -23.13 8.76 -13.26
N GLN A 158 -22.65 7.56 -13.59
CA GLN A 158 -22.13 7.24 -14.93
C GLN A 158 -23.24 7.17 -15.99
N ARG A 159 -24.35 6.48 -15.70
CA ARG A 159 -25.45 6.26 -16.66
C ARG A 159 -26.39 7.46 -16.84
N ARG A 160 -26.29 8.50 -16.01
CA ARG A 160 -27.06 9.76 -16.17
C ARG A 160 -26.87 10.39 -17.56
N THR A 161 -25.63 10.41 -18.05
CA THR A 161 -25.33 10.96 -19.39
C THR A 161 -25.98 10.15 -20.51
N SER A 162 -26.06 8.83 -20.34
CA SER A 162 -26.72 7.92 -21.26
C SER A 162 -28.23 8.18 -21.38
N LEU A 163 -28.91 8.47 -20.26
CA LEU A 163 -30.34 8.84 -20.27
C LEU A 163 -30.58 10.12 -21.09
N VAL A 164 -29.74 11.15 -20.91
CA VAL A 164 -29.85 12.40 -21.67
C VAL A 164 -29.62 12.15 -23.16
N VAL A 165 -28.58 11.40 -23.52
CA VAL A 165 -28.28 11.07 -24.93
C VAL A 165 -29.43 10.27 -25.56
N THR A 166 -30.01 9.32 -24.83
CA THR A 166 -31.18 8.55 -25.30
C THR A 166 -32.35 9.45 -25.62
N ASN A 167 -32.71 10.34 -24.69
CA ASN A 167 -33.82 11.27 -24.89
C ASN A 167 -33.53 12.26 -26.04
N MET A 168 -32.27 12.68 -26.24
CA MET A 168 -31.89 13.52 -27.37
C MET A 168 -32.03 12.79 -28.71
N ILE A 169 -31.64 11.51 -28.78
CA ILE A 169 -31.84 10.67 -29.98
C ILE A 169 -33.36 10.49 -30.23
N ASP A 170 -34.15 10.27 -29.17
CA ASP A 170 -35.60 10.14 -29.24
C ASP A 170 -36.28 11.45 -29.73
N ILE A 171 -35.87 12.60 -29.21
CA ILE A 171 -36.34 13.92 -29.66
C ILE A 171 -35.99 14.15 -31.14
N LEU A 172 -34.75 13.83 -31.53
CA LEU A 172 -34.31 13.96 -32.92
C LEU A 172 -35.13 13.06 -33.85
N ALA A 173 -35.39 11.81 -33.43
CA ALA A 173 -36.26 10.89 -34.16
C ALA A 173 -37.66 11.47 -34.33
N ARG A 174 -38.26 12.01 -33.27
CA ARG A 174 -39.59 12.66 -33.30
C ARG A 174 -39.65 13.88 -34.21
N LEU A 175 -38.62 14.74 -34.17
CA LEU A 175 -38.55 15.93 -35.04
C LEU A 175 -38.43 15.54 -36.51
N ILE A 176 -37.60 14.55 -36.82
CA ILE A 176 -37.43 14.03 -38.17
C ILE A 176 -38.74 13.42 -38.68
N ILE A 177 -39.37 12.57 -37.85
CA ILE A 177 -40.69 11.97 -38.10
C ILE A 177 -41.74 13.06 -38.39
N LEU A 178 -41.80 14.10 -37.56
CA LEU A 178 -42.73 15.24 -37.70
C LEU A 178 -42.53 16.01 -39.02
N VAL A 179 -41.28 16.22 -39.45
CA VAL A 179 -40.95 16.89 -40.72
C VAL A 179 -41.34 16.05 -41.93
N LEU A 180 -41.14 14.73 -41.85
CA LEU A 180 -41.39 13.80 -42.95
C LEU A 180 -42.88 13.52 -43.18
N THR A 181 -43.69 13.54 -42.12
CA THR A 181 -45.13 13.22 -42.21
C THR A 181 -46.03 14.41 -42.05
N TRP A 182 -45.58 15.62 -42.38
CA TRP A 182 -46.41 16.82 -42.33
C TRP A 182 -47.57 16.73 -43.33
N PRO A 183 -48.83 16.40 -42.93
CA PRO A 183 -49.93 16.23 -43.87
C PRO A 183 -50.74 17.53 -43.97
N SER A 184 -51.30 17.82 -45.15
CA SER A 184 -52.16 18.98 -45.41
C SER A 184 -53.62 18.82 -44.92
N GLY A 185 -53.93 17.82 -44.08
CA GLY A 185 -55.30 17.46 -43.65
C GLY A 185 -55.59 17.62 -42.15
N TRP A 186 -56.86 17.82 -41.78
CA TRP A 186 -57.32 18.15 -40.42
C TRP A 186 -57.04 17.07 -39.36
N GLY A 187 -56.99 15.78 -39.74
CA GLY A 187 -56.61 14.69 -38.83
C GLY A 187 -55.13 14.69 -38.42
N GLY A 188 -54.24 15.27 -39.23
CA GLY A 188 -52.80 15.39 -38.94
C GLY A 188 -52.46 16.47 -37.92
N VAL A 189 -53.34 17.47 -37.75
CA VAL A 189 -53.07 18.65 -36.91
C VAL A 189 -53.00 18.27 -35.43
N ALA A 190 -53.95 17.48 -34.92
CA ALA A 190 -53.97 17.05 -33.52
C ALA A 190 -52.74 16.19 -33.15
N CYS A 191 -52.30 15.33 -34.07
CA CYS A 191 -51.13 14.48 -33.89
C CYS A 191 -49.81 15.27 -33.95
N ASN A 192 -49.73 16.29 -34.80
CA ASN A 192 -48.59 17.21 -34.84
C ASN A 192 -48.50 18.04 -33.55
N TRP A 193 -49.63 18.47 -32.97
CA TRP A 193 -49.66 19.11 -31.66
C TRP A 193 -49.21 18.18 -30.53
N LEU A 194 -49.65 16.91 -30.54
CA LEU A 194 -49.19 15.88 -29.60
C LEU A 194 -47.69 15.60 -29.72
N ALA A 195 -47.16 15.52 -30.94
CA ALA A 195 -45.73 15.37 -31.20
C ALA A 195 -44.92 16.57 -30.70
N CYS A 196 -45.34 17.80 -31.00
CA CYS A 196 -44.71 19.03 -30.49
C CYS A 196 -44.74 19.12 -28.96
N LEU A 197 -45.88 18.81 -28.33
CA LEU A 197 -46.02 18.78 -26.87
C LEU A 197 -45.09 17.73 -26.25
N SER A 198 -44.97 16.55 -26.88
CA SER A 198 -44.02 15.52 -26.44
C SER A 198 -42.56 16.02 -26.52
N VAL A 199 -42.15 16.66 -27.62
CA VAL A 199 -40.80 17.23 -27.78
C VAL A 199 -40.48 18.26 -26.69
N ILE A 200 -41.43 19.15 -26.39
CA ILE A 200 -41.28 20.16 -25.32
C ILE A 200 -41.11 19.47 -23.96
N LEU A 201 -41.95 18.48 -23.64
CA LEU A 201 -41.85 17.73 -22.39
C LEU A 201 -40.48 17.03 -22.23
N TRP A 202 -39.98 16.37 -23.28
CA TRP A 202 -38.70 15.65 -23.25
C TRP A 202 -37.49 16.58 -23.20
N SER A 203 -37.55 17.71 -23.89
CA SER A 203 -36.53 18.76 -23.78
C SER A 203 -36.47 19.30 -22.34
N GLY A 204 -37.63 19.48 -21.69
CA GLY A 204 -37.74 19.85 -20.27
C GLY A 204 -37.13 18.81 -19.34
N ILE A 205 -37.36 17.52 -19.59
CA ILE A 205 -36.74 16.42 -18.82
C ILE A 205 -35.21 16.42 -19.00
N CYS A 206 -34.70 16.66 -20.21
CA CYS A 206 -33.25 16.76 -20.44
C CYS A 206 -32.63 17.94 -19.66
N VAL A 207 -33.27 19.12 -19.71
CA VAL A 207 -32.85 20.30 -18.96
C VAL A 207 -32.91 20.05 -17.44
N LEU A 208 -33.98 19.42 -16.95
CA LEU A 208 -34.11 19.06 -15.53
C LEU A 208 -32.99 18.11 -15.08
N VAL A 209 -32.73 17.06 -15.86
CA VAL A 209 -31.67 16.08 -15.59
C VAL A 209 -30.30 16.74 -15.60
N LEU A 210 -30.05 17.75 -16.45
CA LEU A 210 -28.77 18.47 -16.51
C LEU A 210 -28.59 19.51 -15.39
N THR A 211 -29.64 20.28 -15.07
CA THR A 211 -29.59 21.43 -14.15
C THR A 211 -29.64 21.03 -12.67
N ARG A 212 -30.44 20.04 -12.27
CA ARG A 212 -30.60 19.61 -10.86
C ARG A 212 -29.69 18.42 -10.52
N LYS A 213 -28.37 18.61 -10.67
CA LYS A 213 -27.36 17.55 -10.48
C LYS A 213 -27.51 16.80 -9.14
N GLU A 214 -27.70 17.50 -8.03
CA GLU A 214 -27.75 16.89 -6.69
C GLU A 214 -29.00 16.04 -6.44
N VAL A 215 -30.18 16.53 -6.82
CA VAL A 215 -31.45 15.78 -6.69
C VAL A 215 -31.46 14.54 -7.60
N MET A 216 -30.87 14.68 -8.79
CA MET A 216 -30.78 13.63 -9.81
C MET A 216 -29.65 12.61 -9.58
N MET A 217 -28.82 12.77 -8.54
CA MET A 217 -27.89 11.72 -8.08
C MET A 217 -28.59 10.59 -7.32
N SER A 218 -29.84 10.80 -6.89
CA SER A 218 -30.63 9.75 -6.25
C SER A 218 -31.01 8.66 -7.26
N VAL A 219 -30.71 7.41 -6.89
CA VAL A 219 -30.93 6.21 -7.72
C VAL A 219 -32.42 6.03 -8.08
N LEU A 220 -33.31 6.38 -7.15
CA LEU A 220 -34.74 6.21 -7.29
C LEU A 220 -35.32 7.13 -8.38
N TRP A 221 -34.96 8.42 -8.38
CA TRP A 221 -35.44 9.37 -9.38
C TRP A 221 -34.92 9.06 -10.78
N LEU A 222 -33.66 8.63 -10.91
CA LEU A 222 -33.11 8.23 -12.20
C LEU A 222 -33.85 7.02 -12.80
N ARG A 223 -34.25 6.05 -11.96
CA ARG A 223 -35.07 4.90 -12.38
C ARG A 223 -36.46 5.33 -12.85
N TYR A 224 -37.15 6.20 -12.09
CA TYR A 224 -38.46 6.69 -12.49
C TYR A 224 -38.41 7.44 -13.82
N LEU A 225 -37.42 8.33 -14.01
CA LEU A 225 -37.24 9.04 -15.28
C LEU A 225 -36.93 8.09 -16.45
N SER A 226 -36.25 6.97 -16.19
CA SER A 226 -36.00 5.94 -17.20
C SER A 226 -37.26 5.19 -17.58
N VAL A 227 -38.11 4.85 -16.61
CA VAL A 227 -39.42 4.21 -16.86
C VAL A 227 -40.33 5.18 -17.63
N VAL A 228 -40.30 6.47 -17.29
CA VAL A 228 -41.06 7.51 -18.00
C VAL A 228 -40.57 7.65 -19.44
N SER A 229 -39.25 7.67 -19.68
CA SER A 229 -38.66 7.67 -21.03
C SER A 229 -39.06 6.43 -21.84
N TRP A 230 -38.97 5.24 -21.24
CA TRP A 230 -39.43 3.98 -21.85
C TRP A 230 -40.92 3.99 -22.21
N PHE A 231 -41.77 4.46 -21.29
CA PHE A 231 -43.21 4.57 -21.54
C PHE A 231 -43.49 5.50 -22.72
N SER A 232 -42.69 6.56 -22.89
CA SER A 232 -42.82 7.44 -24.03
C SER A 232 -42.40 6.84 -25.34
N GLN A 233 -41.34 6.02 -25.34
CA GLN A 233 -40.94 5.26 -26.51
C GLN A 233 -42.06 4.30 -26.94
N ILE A 234 -42.73 3.65 -25.99
CA ILE A 234 -43.91 2.82 -26.26
C ILE A 234 -45.07 3.64 -26.80
N LEU A 235 -45.40 4.76 -26.15
CA LEU A 235 -46.50 5.61 -26.59
C LEU A 235 -46.27 6.08 -28.03
N GLN A 236 -45.03 6.34 -28.41
CA GLN A 236 -44.67 6.67 -29.79
C GLN A 236 -44.88 5.49 -30.75
N VAL A 237 -44.53 4.26 -30.36
CA VAL A 237 -44.83 3.04 -31.15
C VAL A 237 -46.34 2.93 -31.37
N LEU A 238 -47.15 3.10 -30.32
CA LEU A 238 -48.61 3.03 -30.37
C LEU A 238 -49.19 4.11 -31.29
N VAL A 239 -48.77 5.37 -31.12
CA VAL A 239 -49.22 6.50 -31.94
C VAL A 239 -48.83 6.30 -33.41
N GLY A 240 -47.63 5.76 -33.68
CA GLY A 240 -47.20 5.37 -35.01
C GLY A 240 -48.12 4.30 -35.64
N ALA A 241 -48.48 3.26 -34.89
CA ALA A 241 -49.35 2.19 -35.37
C ALA A 241 -50.76 2.69 -35.78
N PHE A 242 -51.32 3.69 -35.09
CA PHE A 242 -52.66 4.22 -35.39
C PHE A 242 -52.70 5.23 -36.55
N ILE A 243 -51.66 6.03 -36.74
CA ILE A 243 -51.65 7.13 -37.72
C ILE A 243 -50.98 6.71 -39.04
N TRP A 244 -49.99 5.82 -38.98
CA TRP A 244 -49.10 5.48 -40.10
C TRP A 244 -49.52 4.14 -40.71
N ALA A 245 -50.82 3.97 -40.95
CA ALA A 245 -51.42 2.71 -41.39
C ALA A 245 -50.82 2.11 -42.68
N GLU A 246 -50.03 2.89 -43.45
CA GLU A 246 -49.35 2.44 -44.68
C GLU A 246 -47.83 2.17 -44.52
N SER A 247 -47.20 2.43 -43.37
CA SER A 247 -45.74 2.23 -43.21
C SER A 247 -45.38 1.47 -41.93
N ASP A 248 -44.56 0.43 -42.06
CA ASP A 248 -44.12 -0.41 -40.95
C ASP A 248 -43.32 0.36 -39.89
N HIS A 249 -43.80 0.32 -38.64
CA HIS A 249 -43.20 0.96 -37.45
C HIS A 249 -42.20 0.04 -36.72
N SER A 250 -42.05 -1.22 -37.16
CA SER A 250 -41.27 -2.28 -36.50
C SER A 250 -39.77 -1.98 -36.34
N TRP A 251 -39.21 -1.06 -37.13
CA TRP A 251 -37.81 -0.63 -36.97
C TRP A 251 -37.61 0.22 -35.70
N TYR A 252 -38.60 1.02 -35.30
CA TYR A 252 -38.52 1.86 -34.09
C TYR A 252 -38.60 0.99 -32.83
N VAL A 253 -39.32 -0.12 -32.91
CA VAL A 253 -39.37 -1.16 -31.86
C VAL A 253 -37.97 -1.76 -31.64
N CYS A 254 -37.22 -2.05 -32.70
CA CYS A 254 -35.83 -2.52 -32.58
C CYS A 254 -34.92 -1.49 -31.89
N PHE A 255 -35.07 -0.20 -32.21
CA PHE A 255 -34.35 0.87 -31.52
C PHE A 255 -34.75 0.98 -30.04
N SER A 256 -36.06 0.94 -29.74
CA SER A 256 -36.60 0.97 -28.37
C SER A 256 -36.09 -0.21 -27.54
N LEU A 257 -36.07 -1.42 -28.12
CA LEU A 257 -35.49 -2.61 -27.49
C LEU A 257 -34.00 -2.41 -27.18
N PHE A 258 -33.20 -1.99 -28.15
CA PHE A 258 -31.78 -1.74 -27.94
C PHE A 258 -31.52 -0.67 -26.88
N SER A 259 -32.27 0.44 -26.94
CA SER A 259 -32.20 1.56 -26.01
C SER A 259 -32.56 1.16 -24.58
N THR A 260 -33.62 0.36 -24.41
CA THR A 260 -34.09 -0.14 -23.11
C THR A 260 -33.03 -0.98 -22.41
N TYR A 261 -32.32 -1.84 -23.13
CA TYR A 261 -31.27 -2.68 -22.55
C TYR A 261 -29.93 -1.96 -22.38
N THR A 262 -29.54 -1.07 -23.29
CA THR A 262 -28.15 -0.55 -23.30
C THR A 262 -28.02 0.88 -22.80
N LEU A 263 -28.98 1.75 -23.10
CA LEU A 263 -28.84 3.18 -22.84
C LEU A 263 -29.63 3.67 -21.62
N LEU A 264 -30.79 3.06 -21.32
CA LEU A 264 -31.59 3.42 -20.15
C LEU A 264 -30.96 2.87 -18.85
N PRO A 265 -30.88 3.67 -17.77
CA PRO A 265 -30.40 3.24 -16.46
C PRO A 265 -31.42 2.40 -15.67
N LEU A 266 -31.97 1.36 -16.31
CA LEU A 266 -32.86 0.39 -15.69
C LEU A 266 -32.06 -0.81 -15.13
N PRO A 267 -32.49 -1.41 -14.00
CA PRO A 267 -31.95 -2.70 -13.58
C PRO A 267 -32.25 -3.80 -14.61
N LEU A 268 -31.47 -4.89 -14.61
CA LEU A 268 -31.61 -5.98 -15.57
C LEU A 268 -33.03 -6.56 -15.63
N LEU A 269 -33.65 -6.84 -14.48
CA LEU A 269 -35.00 -7.41 -14.42
C LEU A 269 -36.06 -6.46 -15.02
N TRP A 270 -35.94 -5.16 -14.70
CA TRP A 270 -36.84 -4.14 -15.25
C TRP A 270 -36.66 -4.00 -16.76
N SER A 271 -35.42 -4.13 -17.25
CA SER A 271 -35.11 -4.09 -18.68
C SER A 271 -35.69 -5.31 -19.42
N ILE A 272 -35.64 -6.50 -18.81
CA ILE A 272 -36.25 -7.72 -19.36
C ILE A 272 -37.78 -7.58 -19.44
N VAL A 273 -38.41 -7.12 -18.36
CA VAL A 273 -39.86 -6.90 -18.33
C VAL A 273 -40.26 -5.83 -19.35
N ALA A 274 -39.53 -4.73 -19.42
CA ALA A 274 -39.74 -3.65 -20.37
C ALA A 274 -39.62 -4.14 -21.83
N GLY A 275 -38.54 -4.84 -22.17
CA GLY A 275 -38.30 -5.37 -23.53
C GLY A 275 -39.34 -6.41 -23.96
N THR A 276 -39.72 -7.32 -23.06
CA THR A 276 -40.77 -8.33 -23.34
C THR A 276 -42.13 -7.68 -23.54
N ILE A 277 -42.52 -6.70 -22.70
CA ILE A 277 -43.77 -5.94 -22.87
C ILE A 277 -43.77 -5.20 -24.21
N THR A 278 -42.67 -4.51 -24.58
CA THR A 278 -42.60 -3.83 -25.88
C THR A 278 -42.78 -4.78 -27.06
N SER A 279 -42.19 -5.98 -26.98
CA SER A 279 -42.26 -6.98 -28.05
C SER A 279 -43.67 -7.57 -28.15
N ILE A 280 -44.30 -7.91 -27.02
CA ILE A 280 -45.65 -8.50 -26.99
C ILE A 280 -46.70 -7.49 -27.46
N LEU A 281 -46.62 -6.24 -26.99
CA LEU A 281 -47.58 -5.20 -27.34
C LEU A 281 -47.59 -4.94 -28.86
N ASP A 282 -46.41 -4.85 -29.47
CA ASP A 282 -46.27 -4.66 -30.91
C ASP A 282 -46.77 -5.87 -31.71
N LEU A 283 -46.42 -7.09 -31.30
CA LEU A 283 -46.91 -8.32 -31.95
C LEU A 283 -48.44 -8.44 -31.87
N VAL A 284 -49.05 -8.05 -30.75
CA VAL A 284 -50.50 -8.06 -30.58
C VAL A 284 -51.17 -7.05 -31.53
N LEU A 285 -50.60 -5.85 -31.66
CA LEU A 285 -51.08 -4.85 -32.63
C LEU A 285 -50.95 -5.31 -34.07
N ASP A 286 -49.84 -5.97 -34.42
CA ASP A 286 -49.63 -6.54 -35.75
C ASP A 286 -50.66 -7.63 -36.08
N VAL A 287 -51.01 -8.49 -35.10
CA VAL A 287 -52.04 -9.53 -35.24
C VAL A 287 -53.42 -8.92 -35.47
N PHE A 288 -53.77 -7.85 -34.74
CA PHE A 288 -55.06 -7.16 -34.92
C PHE A 288 -55.13 -6.41 -36.26
N SER A 289 -54.04 -5.77 -36.67
CA SER A 289 -54.01 -4.95 -37.90
C SER A 289 -54.08 -5.80 -39.18
N HIS A 290 -53.58 -7.05 -39.13
CA HIS A 290 -53.55 -7.96 -40.27
C HIS A 290 -54.58 -9.10 -40.17
N TYR A 291 -55.62 -8.93 -39.36
CA TYR A 291 -56.67 -9.91 -39.13
C TYR A 291 -57.42 -10.21 -40.45
N GLY A 292 -57.06 -11.31 -41.12
CA GLY A 292 -57.62 -11.72 -42.41
C GLY A 292 -56.61 -12.19 -43.46
N ASP A 293 -55.31 -11.98 -43.25
CA ASP A 293 -54.26 -12.42 -44.17
C ASP A 293 -53.90 -13.92 -43.98
N LEU A 294 -53.92 -14.72 -45.06
CA LEU A 294 -53.56 -16.14 -45.02
C LEU A 294 -52.10 -16.37 -44.57
N ALA A 295 -51.23 -15.38 -44.71
CA ALA A 295 -49.82 -15.48 -44.35
C ALA A 295 -49.47 -14.85 -42.98
N ILE A 296 -50.47 -14.48 -42.17
CA ILE A 296 -50.28 -13.80 -40.88
C ILE A 296 -49.32 -14.55 -39.93
N VAL A 297 -49.43 -15.87 -39.85
CA VAL A 297 -48.60 -16.72 -38.96
C VAL A 297 -47.12 -16.58 -39.29
N ARG A 298 -46.78 -16.58 -40.59
CA ARG A 298 -45.39 -16.50 -41.06
C ARG A 298 -44.81 -15.11 -40.83
N LYS A 299 -45.60 -14.06 -41.09
CA LYS A 299 -45.22 -12.66 -40.89
C LYS A 299 -44.98 -12.33 -39.41
N VAL A 300 -45.92 -12.70 -38.53
CA VAL A 300 -45.83 -12.45 -37.08
C VAL A 300 -44.72 -13.28 -36.44
N LEU A 301 -44.58 -14.57 -36.81
CA LEU A 301 -43.52 -15.43 -36.26
C LEU A 301 -42.12 -14.93 -36.64
N SER A 302 -41.95 -14.39 -37.85
CA SER A 302 -40.67 -13.79 -38.28
C SER A 302 -40.33 -12.52 -37.50
N LYS A 303 -41.30 -11.63 -37.25
CA LYS A 303 -41.12 -10.46 -36.37
C LYS A 303 -40.79 -10.89 -34.93
N ALA A 304 -41.47 -11.92 -34.42
CA ALA A 304 -41.21 -12.47 -33.08
C ALA A 304 -39.77 -13.01 -32.94
N LEU A 305 -39.24 -13.70 -33.95
CA LEU A 305 -37.84 -14.17 -33.97
C LEU A 305 -36.83 -13.01 -34.00
N LEU A 306 -37.11 -11.94 -34.76
CA LEU A 306 -36.26 -10.75 -34.81
C LEU A 306 -36.27 -9.99 -33.47
N TYR A 307 -37.43 -9.85 -32.83
CA TYR A 307 -37.52 -9.27 -31.48
C TYR A 307 -36.84 -10.15 -30.44
N LEU A 308 -36.94 -11.49 -30.56
CA LEU A 308 -36.18 -12.41 -29.71
C LEU A 308 -34.66 -12.23 -29.90
N ALA A 309 -34.18 -12.02 -31.12
CA ALA A 309 -32.77 -11.72 -31.39
C ALA A 309 -32.33 -10.40 -30.73
N MET A 310 -33.16 -9.35 -30.81
CA MET A 310 -32.87 -8.08 -30.14
C MET A 310 -32.86 -8.18 -28.62
N ASN A 311 -33.82 -8.89 -28.02
CA ASN A 311 -33.89 -9.10 -26.57
C ASN A 311 -32.71 -9.96 -26.07
N THR A 312 -32.30 -10.98 -26.83
CA THR A 312 -31.13 -11.83 -26.46
C THR A 312 -29.81 -11.07 -26.56
N ALA A 313 -29.62 -10.26 -27.60
CA ALA A 313 -28.46 -9.37 -27.71
C ALA A 313 -28.43 -8.32 -26.60
N GLY A 314 -29.56 -7.65 -26.34
CA GLY A 314 -29.70 -6.65 -25.30
C GLY A 314 -29.45 -7.21 -23.90
N LEU A 315 -30.01 -8.38 -23.59
CA LEU A 315 -29.75 -9.12 -22.34
C LEU A 315 -28.27 -9.41 -22.15
N SER A 316 -27.61 -9.91 -23.20
CA SER A 316 -26.19 -10.28 -23.17
C SER A 316 -25.30 -9.06 -22.94
N ILE A 317 -25.54 -7.95 -23.68
CA ILE A 317 -24.80 -6.70 -23.52
C ILE A 317 -25.01 -6.11 -22.13
N HIS A 318 -26.25 -6.06 -21.64
CA HIS A 318 -26.55 -5.50 -20.32
C HIS A 318 -25.91 -6.32 -19.19
N TYR A 319 -26.07 -7.65 -19.21
CA TYR A 319 -25.56 -8.53 -18.17
C TYR A 319 -24.03 -8.50 -18.10
N LEU A 320 -23.35 -8.63 -19.24
CA LEU A 320 -21.88 -8.63 -19.28
C LEU A 320 -21.32 -7.24 -18.93
N SER A 321 -21.96 -6.15 -19.38
CA SER A 321 -21.59 -4.78 -19.00
C SER A 321 -21.74 -4.55 -17.49
N ASP A 322 -22.88 -4.89 -16.87
CA ASP A 322 -23.09 -4.71 -15.43
C ASP A 322 -22.09 -5.55 -14.60
N ARG A 323 -21.78 -6.77 -15.05
CA ARG A 323 -20.76 -7.61 -14.39
C ARG A 323 -19.38 -6.94 -14.40
N THR A 324 -18.94 -6.43 -15.56
CA THR A 324 -17.64 -5.74 -15.67
C THR A 324 -17.59 -4.48 -14.83
N GLN A 325 -18.69 -3.71 -14.79
CA GLN A 325 -18.80 -2.50 -13.95
C GLN A 325 -18.70 -2.83 -12.47
N ARG A 326 -19.39 -3.88 -11.99
CA ARG A 326 -19.34 -4.32 -10.59
C ARG A 326 -17.95 -4.81 -10.19
N GLN A 327 -17.28 -5.55 -11.06
CA GLN A 327 -15.92 -6.03 -10.80
C GLN A 327 -14.93 -4.85 -10.73
N SER A 328 -14.99 -3.93 -11.70
CA SER A 328 -14.15 -2.74 -11.72
C SER A 328 -14.36 -1.86 -10.48
N PHE A 329 -15.63 -1.71 -10.04
CA PHE A 329 -15.97 -1.01 -8.81
C PHE A 329 -15.36 -1.66 -7.56
N LEU A 330 -15.44 -2.99 -7.44
CA LEU A 330 -14.82 -3.71 -6.33
C LEU A 330 -13.30 -3.55 -6.32
N GLU A 331 -12.64 -3.69 -7.47
CA GLU A 331 -11.19 -3.54 -7.60
C GLU A 331 -10.76 -2.10 -7.25
N THR A 332 -11.49 -1.09 -7.74
CA THR A 332 -11.28 0.33 -7.40
C THR A 332 -11.44 0.58 -5.92
N ARG A 333 -12.49 0.03 -5.29
CA ARG A 333 -12.68 0.16 -3.83
C ARG A 333 -11.52 -0.46 -3.06
N ARG A 334 -11.06 -1.67 -3.43
CA ARG A 334 -9.93 -2.34 -2.77
C ARG A 334 -8.64 -1.52 -2.87
N CYS A 335 -8.40 -0.89 -4.02
CA CYS A 335 -7.29 0.04 -4.23
C CYS A 335 -7.38 1.24 -3.29
N ILE A 336 -8.51 1.97 -3.29
CA ILE A 336 -8.70 3.14 -2.43
C ILE A 336 -8.61 2.76 -0.94
N GLU A 337 -9.19 1.62 -0.55
CA GLU A 337 -9.11 1.14 0.82
C GLU A 337 -7.66 0.79 1.23
N GLY A 338 -6.89 0.18 0.33
CA GLY A 338 -5.44 -0.05 0.52
C GLY A 338 -4.68 1.24 0.69
N ARG A 339 -4.99 2.26 -0.11
CA ARG A 339 -4.35 3.56 0.01
C ARG A 339 -4.65 4.29 1.31
N VAL A 340 -5.91 4.39 1.73
CA VAL A 340 -6.25 5.05 3.00
C VAL A 340 -5.61 4.32 4.18
N ARG A 341 -5.36 3.00 4.05
CA ARG A 341 -4.58 2.22 5.02
C ARG A 341 -3.10 2.56 4.94
N LEU A 342 -2.50 2.63 3.75
CA LEU A 342 -1.11 3.06 3.55
C LEU A 342 -0.83 4.44 4.15
N GLU A 343 -1.69 5.43 3.90
CA GLU A 343 -1.57 6.77 4.48
C GLU A 343 -1.60 6.73 6.02
N ARG A 344 -2.46 5.89 6.61
CA ARG A 344 -2.50 5.68 8.05
C ARG A 344 -1.22 5.03 8.58
N GLU A 345 -0.67 4.03 7.88
CA GLU A 345 0.59 3.39 8.26
C GLU A 345 1.78 4.36 8.14
N ASN A 346 1.83 5.19 7.10
CA ASN A 346 2.90 6.17 6.92
C ASN A 346 2.88 7.25 8.02
N GLN A 347 1.71 7.81 8.33
CA GLN A 347 1.55 8.72 9.48
C GLN A 347 1.99 8.09 10.80
N ARG A 348 1.83 6.78 10.90
CA ARG A 348 2.17 6.04 12.11
C ARG A 348 3.66 5.73 12.18
N GLN A 349 4.30 5.42 11.06
CA GLN A 349 5.76 5.38 10.94
C GLN A 349 6.38 6.73 11.35
N GLU A 350 5.81 7.85 10.88
CA GLU A 350 6.28 9.17 11.28
C GLU A 350 6.23 9.33 12.80
N ARG A 351 5.14 8.90 13.46
CA ARG A 351 5.04 8.90 14.93
C ARG A 351 6.08 8.01 15.62
N LEU A 352 6.41 6.84 15.06
CA LEU A 352 7.42 5.93 15.63
C LEU A 352 8.82 6.52 15.54
N VAL A 353 9.18 7.16 14.43
CA VAL A 353 10.48 7.83 14.35
C VAL A 353 10.53 9.03 15.28
N MET A 354 9.43 9.78 15.39
CA MET A 354 9.28 10.89 16.33
C MET A 354 9.24 10.44 17.81
N SER A 355 9.04 9.15 18.09
CA SER A 355 9.11 8.63 19.46
C SER A 355 10.53 8.23 19.87
N ILE A 356 11.34 7.72 18.95
CA ILE A 356 12.74 7.36 19.21
C ILE A 356 13.61 8.61 19.34
N LEU A 357 13.43 9.56 18.43
CA LEU A 357 14.24 10.77 18.35
C LEU A 357 13.42 12.01 18.69
N PRO A 358 13.96 12.95 19.48
CA PRO A 358 13.31 14.23 19.69
C PRO A 358 13.04 14.96 18.37
N ARG A 359 11.86 15.60 18.28
CA ARG A 359 11.38 16.27 17.06
C ARG A 359 12.38 17.27 16.47
N PHE A 360 13.07 18.04 17.30
CA PHE A 360 14.04 19.03 16.83
C PHE A 360 15.18 18.39 16.04
N LEU A 361 15.71 17.26 16.53
CA LEU A 361 16.79 16.53 15.86
C LEU A 361 16.31 15.99 14.51
N VAL A 362 15.12 15.38 14.47
CA VAL A 362 14.53 14.86 13.24
C VAL A 362 14.37 15.97 12.19
N LEU A 363 13.96 17.18 12.60
CA LEU A 363 13.83 18.31 11.68
C LEU A 363 15.18 18.77 11.12
N ASP A 364 16.23 18.79 11.94
CA ASP A 364 17.58 19.14 11.49
C ASP A 364 18.14 18.09 10.52
N MET A 365 17.93 16.80 10.82
CA MET A 365 18.28 15.70 9.91
C MET A 365 17.54 15.82 8.57
N ILE A 366 16.26 16.19 8.61
CA ILE A 366 15.46 16.43 7.40
C ILE A 366 16.01 17.63 6.62
N GLY A 367 16.37 18.71 7.30
CA GLY A 367 16.96 19.90 6.68
C GLY A 367 18.27 19.60 5.95
N ASP A 368 19.14 18.80 6.57
CA ASP A 368 20.43 18.41 6.00
C ASP A 368 20.32 17.43 4.83
N MET A 369 19.31 16.54 4.85
CA MET A 369 19.12 15.54 3.80
C MET A 369 18.23 16.01 2.65
N ALA A 370 17.40 17.02 2.85
CA ALA A 370 16.54 17.60 1.81
C ALA A 370 17.29 18.04 0.53
N PRO A 371 18.50 18.65 0.60
CA PRO A 371 19.28 19.06 -0.57
C PRO A 371 20.19 17.96 -1.15
N ILE A 372 20.34 16.80 -0.49
CA ILE A 372 21.16 15.70 -1.03
C ILE A 372 20.39 15.09 -2.21
N ASP A 373 20.91 15.29 -3.43
CA ASP A 373 20.36 14.70 -4.65
C ASP A 373 20.35 13.15 -4.57
N ASP A 374 19.39 12.52 -5.25
CA ASP A 374 19.18 11.05 -5.34
C ASP A 374 20.43 10.22 -5.78
N TYR A 375 21.54 10.88 -6.14
CA TYR A 375 22.78 10.28 -6.65
C TYR A 375 23.81 9.88 -5.58
N LEU A 376 23.74 10.39 -4.35
CA LEU A 376 24.66 10.02 -3.26
C LEU A 376 24.05 8.88 -2.43
N LEU A 377 24.80 7.79 -2.23
CA LEU A 377 24.33 6.66 -1.40
C LEU A 377 24.07 7.14 0.04
N PRO A 378 22.85 6.99 0.60
CA PRO A 378 22.54 7.32 1.99
C PRO A 378 23.41 6.56 3.00
N GLN A 379 23.99 5.44 2.58
CA GLN A 379 24.89 4.59 3.38
C GLN A 379 26.23 5.27 3.72
N GLN A 380 26.59 6.36 3.05
CA GLN A 380 27.85 7.08 3.33
C GLN A 380 27.67 8.24 4.33
N PHE A 381 26.44 8.58 4.70
CA PHE A 381 26.15 9.71 5.56
C PHE A 381 26.21 9.32 7.05
N HIS A 382 27.41 9.43 7.64
CA HIS A 382 27.67 9.21 9.06
C HIS A 382 27.74 10.54 9.86
N LYS A 383 26.98 11.57 9.41
CA LYS A 383 26.96 12.86 10.11
C LYS A 383 26.34 12.68 11.49
N ILE A 384 27.08 13.06 12.52
CA ILE A 384 26.61 13.04 13.91
C ILE A 384 25.91 14.37 14.18
N TYR A 385 24.73 14.30 14.78
CA TYR A 385 23.95 15.47 15.20
C TYR A 385 24.18 15.69 16.69
N ILE A 386 24.97 16.72 17.02
CA ILE A 386 25.35 17.07 18.39
C ILE A 386 25.00 18.54 18.62
N HIS A 387 24.28 18.83 19.68
CA HIS A 387 23.90 20.17 20.11
C HIS A 387 24.42 20.44 21.52
N HIS A 388 24.77 21.70 21.79
CA HIS A 388 25.23 22.14 23.10
C HIS A 388 24.20 23.08 23.73
N TYR A 389 23.78 22.75 24.96
CA TYR A 389 22.83 23.53 25.73
C TYR A 389 23.47 23.94 27.06
N LYS A 390 23.43 25.25 27.34
CA LYS A 390 23.80 25.83 28.64
C LYS A 390 22.54 26.06 29.46
N ASP A 391 22.70 26.22 30.77
CA ASP A 391 21.61 26.53 31.71
C ASP A 391 20.49 25.47 31.66
N VAL A 392 20.87 24.22 31.86
CA VAL A 392 19.95 23.07 31.95
C VAL A 392 19.97 22.49 33.34
N SER A 393 18.92 21.74 33.70
CA SER A 393 18.90 20.94 34.93
C SER A 393 18.66 19.47 34.62
N ILE A 394 19.45 18.61 35.24
CA ILE A 394 19.46 17.17 35.03
C ILE A 394 18.93 16.52 36.30
N LEU A 395 17.97 15.61 36.16
CA LEU A 395 17.38 14.85 37.25
C LEU A 395 17.60 13.36 37.03
N PHE A 396 18.18 12.70 38.03
CA PHE A 396 18.25 11.24 38.14
C PHE A 396 17.35 10.77 39.29
N ALA A 397 16.59 9.71 39.05
CA ALA A 397 15.64 9.16 40.00
C ALA A 397 15.71 7.63 40.00
N ASP A 398 16.11 7.02 41.11
CA ASP A 398 16.31 5.57 41.24
C ASP A 398 15.41 4.94 42.30
N ILE A 399 14.94 3.71 42.04
CA ILE A 399 14.03 2.98 42.94
C ILE A 399 14.84 2.23 43.99
N ILE A 400 14.50 2.45 45.26
CA ILE A 400 15.19 1.79 46.37
C ILE A 400 14.76 0.32 46.46
N GLY A 401 15.75 -0.57 46.53
CA GLY A 401 15.51 -2.00 46.76
C GLY A 401 14.97 -2.76 45.55
N PHE A 402 14.97 -2.15 44.35
CA PHE A 402 14.44 -2.76 43.14
C PHE A 402 15.06 -4.13 42.82
N THR A 403 16.36 -4.33 43.07
CA THR A 403 17.01 -5.64 42.86
C THR A 403 16.33 -6.75 43.68
N SER A 404 15.93 -6.48 44.92
CA SER A 404 15.19 -7.44 45.74
C SER A 404 13.79 -7.67 45.21
N LEU A 405 13.14 -6.61 44.71
CA LEU A 405 11.80 -6.68 44.13
C LEU A 405 11.77 -7.50 42.83
N SER A 406 12.80 -7.36 41.98
CA SER A 406 12.97 -8.15 40.75
C SER A 406 13.17 -9.65 40.99
N LEU A 407 13.54 -10.06 42.20
CA LEU A 407 13.67 -11.47 42.59
C LEU A 407 12.37 -12.06 43.13
N ILE A 408 11.45 -11.21 43.62
CA ILE A 408 10.20 -11.66 44.24
C ILE A 408 9.06 -11.69 43.22
N LEU A 409 9.03 -10.70 42.31
CA LEU A 409 7.98 -10.59 41.30
C LEU A 409 8.23 -11.49 40.10
N SER A 410 7.14 -11.98 39.49
CA SER A 410 7.22 -12.60 38.17
C SER A 410 7.60 -11.56 37.09
N ALA A 411 8.12 -12.03 35.95
CA ALA A 411 8.49 -11.16 34.83
C ALA A 411 7.32 -10.26 34.36
N GLN A 412 6.10 -10.82 34.33
CA GLN A 412 4.90 -10.09 33.90
C GLN A 412 4.48 -9.03 34.91
N GLU A 413 4.48 -9.35 36.20
CA GLU A 413 4.15 -8.41 37.27
C GLU A 413 5.17 -7.27 37.35
N LEU A 414 6.47 -7.60 37.24
CA LEU A 414 7.54 -6.61 37.25
C LEU A 414 7.37 -5.60 36.09
N VAL A 415 7.21 -6.08 34.86
CA VAL A 415 7.05 -5.23 33.67
C VAL A 415 5.75 -4.41 33.76
N ARG A 416 4.67 -4.97 34.33
CA ARG A 416 3.43 -4.23 34.55
C ARG A 416 3.60 -3.10 35.57
N THR A 417 4.21 -3.38 36.71
CA THR A 417 4.49 -2.38 37.76
C THR A 417 5.40 -1.27 37.25
N LEU A 418 6.43 -1.61 36.48
CA LEU A 418 7.32 -0.63 35.88
C LEU A 418 6.63 0.24 34.83
N ASN A 419 5.80 -0.36 33.96
CA ASN A 419 5.04 0.41 32.97
C ASN A 419 4.02 1.36 33.63
N GLU A 420 3.38 0.94 34.72
CA GLU A 420 2.48 1.79 35.50
C GLU A 420 3.23 2.98 36.12
N LEU A 421 4.37 2.71 36.77
CA LEU A 421 5.18 3.75 37.42
C LEU A 421 5.79 4.73 36.41
N PHE A 422 6.49 4.22 35.40
CA PHE A 422 7.18 5.06 34.42
C PHE A 422 6.20 5.74 33.46
N GLY A 423 5.03 5.16 33.19
CA GLY A 423 3.98 5.84 32.44
C GLY A 423 3.44 7.07 33.19
N ARG A 424 3.34 7.02 34.52
CA ARG A 424 3.02 8.21 35.34
C ARG A 424 4.17 9.22 35.35
N PHE A 425 5.42 8.78 35.41
CA PHE A 425 6.58 9.68 35.32
C PHE A 425 6.66 10.38 33.97
N ASP A 426 6.34 9.70 32.86
CA ASP A 426 6.29 10.32 31.53
C ASP A 426 5.28 11.47 31.47
N ARG A 427 4.11 11.30 32.10
CA ARG A 427 3.10 12.37 32.20
C ARG A 427 3.60 13.56 33.04
N LEU A 428 4.21 13.27 34.19
CA LEU A 428 4.78 14.31 35.05
C LEU A 428 5.91 15.07 34.34
N ALA A 429 6.73 14.36 33.56
CA ALA A 429 7.79 14.99 32.77
C ALA A 429 7.20 15.97 31.75
N GLU A 430 6.13 15.60 31.05
CA GLU A 430 5.43 16.50 30.14
C GLU A 430 4.80 17.71 30.85
N GLU A 431 4.14 17.51 31.99
CA GLU A 431 3.52 18.57 32.81
C GLU A 431 4.56 19.59 33.31
N HIS A 432 5.72 19.10 33.78
CA HIS A 432 6.81 19.94 34.28
C HIS A 432 7.80 20.36 33.19
N ARG A 433 7.49 20.14 31.91
CA ARG A 433 8.34 20.50 30.75
C ARG A 433 9.76 19.94 30.84
N CYS A 434 9.89 18.74 31.38
CA CYS A 434 11.12 17.96 31.42
C CYS A 434 11.12 16.96 30.27
N LEU A 435 12.22 16.90 29.52
CA LEU A 435 12.42 15.92 28.46
C LEU A 435 12.98 14.63 29.08
N ARG A 436 12.21 13.53 29.03
CA ARG A 436 12.76 12.20 29.33
C ARG A 436 13.86 11.87 28.33
N ILE A 437 15.04 11.54 28.85
CA ILE A 437 16.15 11.02 28.06
C ILE A 437 15.99 9.51 27.92
N LYS A 438 16.13 8.75 29.02
CA LYS A 438 16.14 7.28 28.97
C LYS A 438 15.85 6.65 30.32
N ILE A 439 15.54 5.36 30.29
CA ILE A 439 15.40 4.50 31.46
C ILE A 439 16.61 3.56 31.51
N LEU A 440 17.31 3.56 32.65
CA LEU A 440 18.51 2.77 32.90
C LEU A 440 18.21 1.76 34.01
N GLY A 441 17.65 0.60 33.64
CA GLY A 441 17.23 -0.38 34.64
C GLY A 441 16.03 0.15 35.43
N ASP A 442 16.25 0.44 36.70
CA ASP A 442 15.34 1.05 37.68
C ASP A 442 15.42 2.57 37.76
N CYS A 443 16.42 3.17 37.12
CA CYS A 443 16.62 4.61 37.13
C CYS A 443 15.89 5.30 35.97
N TYR A 444 15.14 6.36 36.30
CA TYR A 444 14.52 7.30 35.38
C TYR A 444 15.33 8.60 35.38
N TYR A 445 15.74 9.10 34.21
CA TYR A 445 16.39 10.41 34.14
C TYR A 445 15.86 11.30 33.02
N CYS A 446 15.77 12.58 33.33
CA CYS A 446 15.22 13.61 32.46
C CYS A 446 16.00 14.92 32.62
N VAL A 447 15.85 15.80 31.62
CA VAL A 447 16.49 17.12 31.60
C VAL A 447 15.45 18.22 31.37
N SER A 448 15.61 19.36 32.03
CA SER A 448 14.87 20.58 31.73
C SER A 448 15.79 21.62 31.07
N GLY A 449 15.24 22.40 30.14
CA GLY A 449 15.99 23.37 29.32
C GLY A 449 16.45 22.85 27.96
N VAL A 450 16.05 21.64 27.55
CA VAL A 450 16.30 21.04 26.23
C VAL A 450 14.97 20.61 25.60
N PRO A 451 14.70 20.88 24.30
CA PRO A 451 15.54 21.62 23.35
C PRO A 451 15.39 23.14 23.41
N GLU A 452 14.40 23.64 24.14
CA GLU A 452 14.18 25.08 24.30
C GLU A 452 14.77 25.53 25.64
N PRO A 453 15.75 26.45 25.64
CA PRO A 453 16.31 26.99 26.88
C PRO A 453 15.21 27.64 27.74
N GLN A 454 15.14 27.26 29.02
CA GLN A 454 14.11 27.74 29.94
C GLN A 454 14.74 28.42 31.14
N ARG A 455 14.37 29.67 31.46
CA ARG A 455 14.89 30.37 32.66
C ARG A 455 14.53 29.69 33.98
N GLY A 456 13.46 28.88 34.00
CA GLY A 456 12.99 28.15 35.17
C GLY A 456 13.42 26.68 35.21
N HIS A 457 14.44 26.27 34.44
CA HIS A 457 14.84 24.87 34.29
C HIS A 457 15.05 24.13 35.63
N ALA A 458 15.74 24.75 36.59
CA ALA A 458 15.99 24.18 37.91
C ALA A 458 14.70 23.95 38.72
N ARG A 459 13.77 24.91 38.65
CA ARG A 459 12.47 24.83 39.31
C ARG A 459 11.64 23.67 38.75
N CYS A 460 11.57 23.58 37.42
CA CYS A 460 10.87 22.50 36.72
C CYS A 460 11.38 21.12 37.15
N CYS A 461 12.72 20.92 37.21
CA CYS A 461 13.29 19.65 37.67
C CYS A 461 13.01 19.36 39.15
N VAL A 462 13.10 20.36 40.04
CA VAL A 462 12.81 20.14 41.47
C VAL A 462 11.33 19.83 41.71
N ASP A 463 10.42 20.55 41.04
CA ASP A 463 8.97 20.30 41.12
C ASP A 463 8.60 18.93 40.53
N MET A 464 9.26 18.51 39.45
CA MET A 464 9.19 17.16 38.91
C MET A 464 9.61 16.12 39.96
N GLY A 465 10.78 16.29 40.60
CA GLY A 465 11.27 15.37 41.63
C GLY A 465 10.32 15.24 42.82
N LEU A 466 9.77 16.36 43.31
CA LEU A 466 8.75 16.36 44.37
C LEU A 466 7.48 15.62 43.94
N SER A 467 7.06 15.78 42.69
CA SER A 467 5.89 15.09 42.12
C SER A 467 6.13 13.59 41.96
N MET A 468 7.34 13.16 41.57
CA MET A 468 7.72 11.75 41.50
C MET A 468 7.66 11.08 42.88
N ILE A 469 8.12 11.75 43.94
CA ILE A 469 8.01 11.27 45.32
C ILE A 469 6.54 11.08 45.72
N ASN A 470 5.64 11.97 45.31
CA ASN A 470 4.22 11.83 45.57
C ASN A 470 3.60 10.67 44.77
N ALA A 471 4.01 10.48 43.52
CA ALA A 471 3.54 9.39 42.67
C ALA A 471 3.98 8.01 43.18
N ILE A 472 5.24 7.83 43.60
CA ILE A 472 5.71 6.56 44.15
C ILE A 472 5.03 6.25 45.49
N ARG A 473 4.74 7.25 46.32
CA ARG A 473 3.95 7.09 47.56
C ARG A 473 2.51 6.63 47.28
N TYR A 474 1.92 7.09 46.20
CA TYR A 474 0.60 6.62 45.77
C TYR A 474 0.67 5.15 45.35
N ILE A 475 1.62 4.79 44.48
CA ILE A 475 1.80 3.40 44.01
C ILE A 475 2.12 2.45 45.16
N ARG A 476 2.93 2.90 46.14
CA ARG A 476 3.18 2.16 47.39
C ARG A 476 1.88 1.75 48.09
N ARG A 477 0.86 2.62 48.09
CA ARG A 477 -0.47 2.33 48.70
C ARG A 477 -1.32 1.40 47.84
N GLU A 478 -1.21 1.51 46.51
CA GLU A 478 -2.01 0.74 45.55
C GLU A 478 -1.52 -0.71 45.39
N ILE A 479 -0.21 -0.89 45.25
CA ILE A 479 0.43 -2.21 45.02
C ILE A 479 0.83 -2.90 46.34
N GLN A 480 0.71 -2.19 47.48
CA GLN A 480 1.14 -2.67 48.82
C GLN A 480 2.60 -3.15 48.90
N LEU A 481 3.47 -2.64 48.02
CA LEU A 481 4.91 -2.87 48.07
C LEU A 481 5.61 -1.65 48.66
N GLU A 482 6.56 -1.86 49.58
CA GLU A 482 7.35 -0.79 50.20
C GLU A 482 8.35 -0.20 49.19
N LEU A 483 7.87 0.76 48.38
CA LEU A 483 8.62 1.40 47.30
C LEU A 483 8.98 2.86 47.65
N ASP A 484 10.25 3.21 47.62
CA ASP A 484 10.74 4.58 47.73
C ASP A 484 11.78 4.90 46.65
N MET A 485 12.16 6.16 46.52
CA MET A 485 13.13 6.60 45.52
C MET A 485 14.15 7.59 46.06
N ARG A 486 15.35 7.56 45.48
CA ARG A 486 16.37 8.61 45.61
C ARG A 486 16.30 9.51 44.38
N ILE A 487 16.44 10.81 44.58
CA ILE A 487 16.41 11.80 43.49
C ILE A 487 17.59 12.74 43.63
N GLY A 488 18.40 12.88 42.58
CA GLY A 488 19.50 13.83 42.47
C GLY A 488 19.24 14.85 41.36
N VAL A 489 19.46 16.14 41.62
CA VAL A 489 19.30 17.23 40.65
C VAL A 489 20.52 18.15 40.62
N HIS A 490 21.09 18.33 39.44
CA HIS A 490 22.20 19.25 39.19
C HIS A 490 21.85 20.23 38.05
N SER A 491 22.36 21.45 38.13
CA SER A 491 22.22 22.47 37.08
C SER A 491 23.57 22.77 36.45
N GLY A 492 23.63 22.80 35.12
CA GLY A 492 24.87 23.00 34.38
C GLY A 492 24.64 23.07 32.87
N SER A 493 25.52 22.45 32.10
CA SER A 493 25.51 22.39 30.64
C SER A 493 25.57 20.95 30.13
N VAL A 494 25.00 20.69 28.95
CA VAL A 494 24.97 19.36 28.34
C VAL A 494 25.23 19.42 26.83
N LEU A 495 25.97 18.44 26.33
CA LEU A 495 25.93 18.05 24.93
C LEU A 495 24.87 16.98 24.76
N CYS A 496 24.06 17.08 23.72
CA CYS A 496 23.05 16.08 23.41
C CYS A 496 23.10 15.69 21.93
N GLY A 497 22.70 14.45 21.62
CA GLY A 497 22.82 13.91 20.29
C GLY A 497 22.54 12.41 20.22
N VAL A 498 22.88 11.81 19.07
CA VAL A 498 22.70 10.37 18.81
C VAL A 498 24.03 9.77 18.38
N LEU A 499 24.39 8.62 18.94
CA LEU A 499 25.64 7.90 18.64
C LEU A 499 25.36 6.48 18.14
N GLY A 500 26.29 5.94 17.35
CA GLY A 500 26.33 4.56 16.89
C GLY A 500 25.51 4.26 15.63
N LEU A 501 25.64 3.03 15.14
CA LEU A 501 24.93 2.49 13.97
C LEU A 501 23.71 1.65 14.34
N GLN A 502 23.69 1.09 15.55
CA GLN A 502 22.63 0.21 16.03
C GLN A 502 22.03 0.71 17.34
N LYS A 503 20.72 0.47 17.55
CA LYS A 503 19.97 0.88 18.75
C LYS A 503 20.08 2.37 19.05
N TRP A 504 19.83 3.21 18.04
CA TRP A 504 19.94 4.67 18.18
C TRP A 504 19.02 5.18 19.27
N GLN A 505 19.58 5.94 20.20
CA GLN A 505 18.86 6.62 21.25
C GLN A 505 19.45 8.01 21.40
N PHE A 506 18.58 8.99 21.67
CA PHE A 506 19.02 10.31 22.06
C PHE A 506 19.55 10.27 23.49
N ASP A 507 20.75 10.82 23.70
CA ASP A 507 21.39 10.84 25.01
C ASP A 507 22.09 12.19 25.26
N ILE A 508 22.52 12.39 26.50
CA ILE A 508 23.23 13.57 26.97
C ILE A 508 24.59 13.21 27.56
N TRP A 509 25.59 14.04 27.32
CA TRP A 509 26.96 13.90 27.84
C TRP A 509 27.44 15.24 28.39
N SER A 510 27.96 15.22 29.60
CA SER A 510 28.68 16.33 30.24
C SER A 510 29.21 15.87 31.59
N TRP A 511 30.24 16.54 32.09
CA TRP A 511 30.66 16.46 33.48
C TRP A 511 29.49 16.67 34.47
N ASP A 512 28.58 17.58 34.14
CA ASP A 512 27.41 17.92 34.95
C ASP A 512 26.41 16.74 35.08
N VAL A 513 26.38 15.83 34.08
CA VAL A 513 25.57 14.61 34.12
C VAL A 513 26.12 13.63 35.17
N ASP A 514 27.45 13.50 35.26
CA ASP A 514 28.12 12.63 36.23
C ASP A 514 27.92 13.14 37.67
N ILE A 515 27.86 14.47 37.86
CA ILE A 515 27.48 15.08 39.14
C ILE A 515 26.04 14.72 39.51
N ALA A 516 25.09 14.88 38.60
CA ALA A 516 23.68 14.56 38.85
C ALA A 516 23.48 13.09 39.23
N ASN A 517 24.14 12.18 38.52
CA ASN A 517 24.14 10.74 38.82
C ASN A 517 24.75 10.46 40.21
N SER A 518 25.86 11.13 40.55
CA SER A 518 26.49 11.00 41.87
C SER A 518 25.64 11.56 43.01
N LEU A 519 24.83 12.59 42.76
CA LEU A 519 23.88 13.14 43.73
C LEU A 519 22.71 12.19 43.99
N GLU A 520 22.20 11.51 42.97
CA GLU A 520 21.20 10.45 43.18
C GLU A 520 21.79 9.34 44.04
N ALA A 521 22.97 8.84 43.70
CA ALA A 521 23.60 7.74 44.43
C ALA A 521 23.90 8.09 45.89
N ALA A 522 24.22 9.36 46.18
CA ALA A 522 24.39 9.91 47.52
C ALA A 522 23.07 10.40 48.17
N GLY A 523 21.95 10.28 47.47
CA GLY A 523 20.65 10.79 47.81
C GLY A 523 20.01 10.11 49.01
N VAL A 524 19.13 10.84 49.69
CA VAL A 524 18.34 10.33 50.81
C VAL A 524 16.95 9.90 50.29
N PRO A 525 16.45 8.70 50.64
CA PRO A 525 15.11 8.24 50.26
C PRO A 525 14.01 9.27 50.53
N GLY A 526 13.14 9.50 49.54
CA GLY A 526 11.97 10.37 49.66
C GLY A 526 12.28 11.86 49.77
N ARG A 527 13.51 12.28 49.45
CA ARG A 527 13.97 13.68 49.42
C ARG A 527 14.63 13.98 48.07
N VAL A 528 14.57 15.25 47.64
CA VAL A 528 15.28 15.71 46.43
C VAL A 528 16.63 16.28 46.85
N HIS A 529 17.71 15.65 46.39
CA HIS A 529 19.10 16.05 46.65
C HIS A 529 19.60 16.96 45.53
N ILE A 530 20.01 18.17 45.88
CA ILE A 530 20.44 19.18 44.93
C ILE A 530 21.88 19.63 45.17
N SER A 531 22.55 20.08 44.11
CA SER A 531 23.86 20.73 44.19
C SER A 531 23.77 22.21 44.57
N ARG A 532 24.91 22.82 44.91
CA ARG A 532 25.03 24.28 45.03
C ARG A 532 24.61 25.03 43.77
N ALA A 533 25.05 24.57 42.59
CA ALA A 533 24.68 25.19 41.32
C ALA A 533 23.15 25.22 41.12
N THR A 534 22.47 24.13 41.47
CA THR A 534 21.00 24.06 41.45
C THR A 534 20.38 25.05 42.43
N LEU A 535 20.91 25.12 43.66
CA LEU A 535 20.41 26.01 44.71
C LEU A 535 20.48 27.49 44.27
N ASP A 536 21.58 27.88 43.64
CA ASP A 536 21.77 29.24 43.15
C ASP A 536 20.74 29.57 42.03
N CYS A 537 20.38 28.61 41.18
CA CYS A 537 19.32 28.75 40.18
C CYS A 537 17.90 28.83 40.77
N LEU A 538 17.66 28.35 41.99
CA LEU A 538 16.31 28.29 42.59
C LEU A 538 15.90 29.59 43.29
N GLY A 539 16.80 30.54 43.48
CA GLY A 539 16.49 31.87 44.01
C GLY A 539 15.89 31.88 45.43
N GLY A 540 16.18 30.84 46.24
CA GLY A 540 15.72 30.75 47.64
C GLY A 540 14.23 30.45 47.84
N ILE A 541 13.52 29.98 46.80
CA ILE A 541 12.07 29.70 46.85
C ILE A 541 11.75 28.46 47.72
N TYR A 542 12.70 27.55 47.86
CA TYR A 542 12.53 26.29 48.60
C TYR A 542 13.31 26.32 49.91
N GLU A 543 12.72 25.75 50.96
CA GLU A 543 13.43 25.49 52.21
C GLU A 543 14.40 24.32 52.03
N THR A 544 15.69 24.54 52.29
CA THR A 544 16.74 23.54 52.07
C THR A 544 17.58 23.31 53.32
N GLU A 545 17.97 22.07 53.57
CA GLU A 545 18.97 21.69 54.58
C GLU A 545 20.29 21.27 53.93
N VAL A 546 21.36 21.20 54.71
CA VAL A 546 22.66 20.70 54.24
C VAL A 546 22.57 19.19 53.98
N GLY A 547 22.96 18.75 52.79
CA GLY A 547 22.75 17.38 52.34
C GLY A 547 23.85 16.39 52.77
N HIS A 548 25.03 16.90 53.16
CA HIS A 548 26.21 16.09 53.54
C HIS A 548 26.58 15.00 52.52
N GLY A 549 26.39 15.26 51.21
CA GLY A 549 26.65 14.27 50.15
C GLY A 549 28.10 13.79 50.06
N GLN A 550 29.06 14.62 50.49
CA GLN A 550 30.49 14.30 50.50
C GLN A 550 30.85 13.14 51.45
N ASP A 551 30.04 12.90 52.49
CA ASP A 551 30.25 11.78 53.41
C ASP A 551 29.83 10.45 52.79
N ARG A 552 28.90 10.50 51.81
CA ARG A 552 28.28 9.31 51.19
C ARG A 552 28.82 8.99 49.79
N SER A 553 29.47 9.95 49.12
CA SER A 553 30.05 9.76 47.79
C SER A 553 31.49 10.25 47.72
N GLU A 554 32.39 9.34 47.35
CA GLU A 554 33.80 9.65 47.14
C GLU A 554 33.99 10.64 45.98
N PHE A 555 33.16 10.56 44.94
CA PHE A 555 33.19 11.48 43.81
C PHE A 555 32.87 12.91 44.24
N LEU A 556 31.76 13.10 44.98
CA LEU A 556 31.37 14.44 45.47
C LEU A 556 32.40 15.04 46.41
N ARG A 557 33.06 14.19 47.22
CA ARG A 557 34.16 14.60 48.11
C ARG A 557 35.41 14.99 47.34
N LYS A 558 35.83 14.19 46.35
CA LYS A 558 37.03 14.43 45.54
C LYS A 558 36.93 15.76 44.78
N HIS A 559 35.73 16.09 44.29
CA HIS A 559 35.48 17.31 43.52
C HIS A 559 34.93 18.48 44.37
N ASN A 560 34.92 18.34 45.71
CA ASN A 560 34.51 19.37 46.67
C ASN A 560 33.15 20.04 46.34
N ILE A 561 32.13 19.22 46.02
CA ILE A 561 30.81 19.71 45.62
C ILE A 561 29.93 19.88 46.85
N ASP A 562 29.43 21.10 47.08
CA ASP A 562 28.47 21.39 48.15
C ASP A 562 27.06 20.95 47.75
N THR A 563 26.34 20.34 48.71
CA THR A 563 25.06 19.70 48.43
C THR A 563 24.00 19.99 49.50
N TYR A 564 22.73 19.98 49.08
CA TYR A 564 21.58 20.36 49.89
C TYR A 564 20.40 19.41 49.66
N LEU A 565 19.49 19.29 50.62
CA LEU A 565 18.25 18.53 50.47
C LEU A 565 17.06 19.50 50.52
N VAL A 566 16.12 19.32 49.60
CA VAL A 566 14.90 20.14 49.53
C VAL A 566 13.85 19.59 50.48
N HIS A 567 13.25 20.46 51.30
CA HIS A 567 12.12 20.08 52.13
C HIS A 567 10.86 19.89 51.28
N PRO A 568 10.11 18.79 51.48
CA PRO A 568 8.77 18.69 50.94
C PRO A 568 7.94 19.81 51.56
N VAL A 569 7.41 20.73 50.75
CA VAL A 569 6.45 21.72 51.24
C VAL A 569 5.21 20.96 51.72
N LEU A 570 5.10 20.73 53.02
CA LEU A 570 3.83 20.42 53.66
C LEU A 570 2.98 21.68 53.47
N LYS A 571 2.16 21.72 52.42
CA LYS A 571 1.04 22.66 52.40
C LYS A 571 0.24 22.39 53.68
N LYS A 572 0.43 23.24 54.71
CA LYS A 572 -0.56 23.41 55.77
C LYS A 572 -1.89 23.60 55.05
N GLU A 573 -2.94 22.96 55.56
CA GLU A 573 -4.31 23.04 55.05
C GLU A 573 -4.88 24.46 55.19
N ALA A 574 -4.26 25.45 54.55
CA ALA A 574 -4.80 26.77 54.34
C ALA A 574 -5.51 26.74 52.99
N GLU A 575 -6.84 26.85 53.07
CA GLU A 575 -7.82 27.06 52.00
C GLU A 575 -7.37 26.74 50.57
N ARG A 576 -7.84 25.60 50.05
CA ARG A 576 -7.72 25.23 48.64
C ARG A 576 -8.23 26.38 47.76
N PRO A 577 -7.44 26.92 46.80
CA PRO A 577 -8.03 27.60 45.67
C PRO A 577 -8.98 26.61 44.99
N LYS A 578 -10.12 27.07 44.48
CA LYS A 578 -11.03 26.27 43.65
C LYS A 578 -10.34 25.91 42.32
N GLU A 579 -9.35 25.03 42.37
CA GLU A 579 -8.91 24.28 41.21
C GLU A 579 -10.00 23.25 40.90
N ARG A 580 -10.42 23.20 39.63
CA ARG A 580 -11.36 22.22 39.11
C ARG A 580 -10.93 20.84 39.62
N ARG A 581 -11.83 20.15 40.33
CA ARG A 581 -11.68 18.71 40.57
C ARG A 581 -11.52 18.07 39.18
N PRO A 582 -10.41 17.38 38.87
CA PRO A 582 -10.46 16.41 37.78
C PRO A 582 -11.58 15.43 38.13
N SER A 583 -12.42 15.11 37.15
CA SER A 583 -13.49 14.15 37.33
C SER A 583 -12.90 12.85 37.89
N TYR A 584 -13.62 12.16 38.75
CA TYR A 584 -13.22 10.82 39.23
C TYR A 584 -13.01 9.84 38.04
N ASP A 585 -13.59 10.15 36.88
CA ASP A 585 -13.39 9.44 35.61
C ASP A 585 -12.00 9.68 34.96
N ASP A 586 -11.32 10.81 35.19
CA ASP A 586 -10.01 11.08 34.54
C ASP A 586 -8.83 10.36 35.21
N ILE A 587 -8.98 9.96 36.49
CA ILE A 587 -7.93 9.28 37.26
C ILE A 587 -8.11 7.75 37.20
N THR A 588 -9.35 7.26 37.06
CA THR A 588 -9.66 5.83 37.06
C THR A 588 -9.67 5.19 35.67
N THR A 589 -9.65 6.00 34.60
CA THR A 589 -9.63 5.52 33.20
C THR A 589 -8.24 5.64 32.57
N TRP A 590 -7.17 5.50 33.34
CA TRP A 590 -5.84 5.35 32.75
C TRP A 590 -5.42 3.88 32.78
N SER A 591 -5.49 3.24 31.62
CA SER A 591 -4.70 2.05 31.32
C SER A 591 -3.45 2.49 30.59
N ALA A 592 -2.27 2.00 30.99
CA ALA A 592 -1.06 2.16 30.20
C ALA A 592 -1.34 1.69 28.76
N GLU A 593 -1.39 2.62 27.81
CA GLU A 593 -1.58 2.29 26.39
C GLU A 593 -0.47 1.31 25.98
N LEU A 594 -0.84 0.25 25.26
CA LEU A 594 0.11 -0.77 24.86
C LEU A 594 1.21 -0.19 23.96
N PRO A 595 2.50 -0.42 24.27
CA PRO A 595 3.57 -0.10 23.34
C PRO A 595 3.28 -0.78 22.01
N PHE A 596 3.27 0.00 20.94
CA PHE A 596 3.00 -0.46 19.57
C PHE A 596 1.58 -1.01 19.30
N GLY A 597 0.58 -0.70 20.14
CA GLY A 597 -0.79 -1.23 20.03
C GLY A 597 -1.40 -1.18 18.61
N ASP A 598 -1.19 -0.08 17.86
CA ASP A 598 -1.73 -0.04 16.50
C ASP A 598 -0.87 -0.81 15.43
N ILE A 599 0.40 -1.24 15.67
CA ILE A 599 1.37 -1.72 14.63
C ILE A 599 0.94 -3.09 14.16
N LEU A 600 0.39 -3.86 15.09
CA LEU A 600 -0.26 -5.15 14.90
C LEU A 600 -1.36 -5.10 13.82
N GLY A 601 -1.95 -3.91 13.58
CA GLY A 601 -2.87 -3.68 12.47
C GLY A 601 -2.25 -3.96 11.10
N MET A 602 -0.96 -3.67 10.90
CA MET A 602 -0.28 -3.71 9.60
C MET A 602 -0.12 -5.15 9.07
N ASN A 603 0.17 -6.13 9.94
CA ASN A 603 0.30 -7.54 9.54
C ASN A 603 -1.03 -8.21 9.26
N PHE A 604 -2.05 -7.93 10.08
CA PHE A 604 -3.41 -8.37 9.80
C PHE A 604 -3.96 -7.74 8.51
N ILE A 605 -3.66 -6.47 8.26
CA ILE A 605 -4.09 -5.75 7.06
C ILE A 605 -3.34 -6.24 5.81
N LEU A 606 -2.04 -6.50 5.87
CA LEU A 606 -1.32 -7.10 4.74
C LEU A 606 -1.77 -8.54 4.52
N ALA A 607 -1.99 -9.33 5.58
CA ALA A 607 -2.65 -10.63 5.48
C ALA A 607 -4.04 -10.51 4.85
N THR A 608 -4.76 -9.41 5.10
CA THR A 608 -6.05 -9.13 4.45
C THR A 608 -5.91 -8.82 2.95
N PHE A 609 -4.82 -8.16 2.53
CA PHE A 609 -4.51 -7.89 1.12
C PHE A 609 -3.97 -9.12 0.38
N THR A 610 -3.14 -9.94 1.03
CA THR A 610 -2.59 -11.17 0.46
C THR A 610 -3.60 -12.33 0.48
N ASN A 611 -4.47 -12.40 1.50
CA ASN A 611 -5.52 -13.41 1.66
C ASN A 611 -6.92 -12.94 1.20
N GLY A 612 -7.05 -11.76 0.58
CA GLY A 612 -8.31 -11.28 0.00
C GLY A 612 -9.54 -11.21 0.93
N SER A 613 -9.36 -11.35 2.25
CA SER A 613 -10.46 -11.58 3.21
C SER A 613 -10.82 -10.30 3.95
N LEU A 614 -11.53 -9.40 3.27
CA LEU A 614 -11.97 -8.13 3.86
C LEU A 614 -13.12 -8.26 4.90
N THR A 615 -13.59 -9.48 5.21
CA THR A 615 -14.88 -9.67 5.93
C THR A 615 -14.83 -10.67 7.08
N GLN A 616 -13.68 -10.84 7.73
CA GLN A 616 -13.60 -11.49 9.05
C GLN A 616 -12.82 -10.58 10.02
N LEU A 617 -13.49 -9.52 10.47
CA LEU A 617 -13.19 -8.93 11.78
C LEU A 617 -14.11 -9.62 12.81
N PRO A 618 -13.59 -10.16 13.92
CA PRO A 618 -14.41 -10.52 15.07
C PRO A 618 -15.09 -9.26 15.64
N ASN A 619 -16.34 -9.44 16.06
CA ASN A 619 -17.20 -8.42 16.63
C ASN A 619 -16.64 -7.87 17.96
N GLN A 620 -16.09 -6.65 17.99
CA GLN A 620 -16.28 -5.72 19.13
C GLN A 620 -16.40 -4.28 18.62
N ILE A 621 -17.57 -3.70 18.89
CA ILE A 621 -18.22 -2.63 18.12
C ILE A 621 -18.49 -1.47 19.08
N ALA A 622 -17.59 -0.49 19.16
CA ALA A 622 -17.92 0.84 19.68
C ALA A 622 -17.03 1.92 19.07
N ALA A 623 -15.70 1.77 19.11
CA ALA A 623 -14.76 2.75 18.56
C ALA A 623 -14.56 2.66 17.02
N GLN A 624 -14.84 1.50 16.41
CA GLN A 624 -14.52 1.25 14.99
C GLN A 624 -15.64 1.61 14.01
N ARG A 625 -16.89 1.82 14.50
CA ARG A 625 -18.04 2.25 13.67
C ARG A 625 -17.89 3.69 13.17
N SER A 626 -17.20 4.57 13.91
CA SER A 626 -16.86 5.92 13.45
C SER A 626 -15.77 5.87 12.37
N GLY A 627 -14.73 5.07 12.57
CA GLY A 627 -13.63 4.88 11.60
C GLY A 627 -14.08 4.26 10.28
N LEU A 628 -14.92 3.22 10.28
CA LEU A 628 -15.43 2.62 9.03
C LEU A 628 -16.38 3.58 8.29
N ARG A 629 -17.19 4.37 9.00
CA ARG A 629 -18.04 5.41 8.39
C ARG A 629 -17.21 6.54 7.80
N GLU A 630 -16.16 6.97 8.50
CA GLU A 630 -15.25 8.01 8.00
C GLU A 630 -14.41 7.50 6.81
N VAL A 631 -13.95 6.24 6.85
CA VAL A 631 -13.29 5.60 5.70
C VAL A 631 -14.25 5.45 4.53
N ASN A 632 -15.47 4.99 4.75
CA ASN A 632 -16.49 4.92 3.70
C ASN A 632 -16.88 6.31 3.17
N LYS A 633 -16.85 7.34 4.02
CA LYS A 633 -17.08 8.75 3.63
C LYS A 633 -15.92 9.28 2.79
N ARG A 634 -14.66 9.00 3.16
CA ARG A 634 -13.47 9.36 2.38
C ARG A 634 -13.39 8.59 1.08
N ILE A 635 -13.76 7.30 1.08
CA ILE A 635 -13.92 6.49 -0.13
C ILE A 635 -15.01 7.11 -1.02
N ARG A 636 -16.16 7.50 -0.45
CA ARG A 636 -17.24 8.16 -1.18
C ARG A 636 -16.78 9.48 -1.78
N GLN A 637 -16.05 10.31 -1.03
CA GLN A 637 -15.47 11.56 -1.53
C GLN A 637 -14.40 11.32 -2.60
N ALA A 638 -13.52 10.32 -2.45
CA ALA A 638 -12.51 9.96 -3.44
C ALA A 638 -13.11 9.41 -4.75
N ILE A 639 -14.24 8.69 -4.65
CA ILE A 639 -15.02 8.20 -5.80
C ILE A 639 -15.79 9.35 -6.47
N GLU A 640 -16.38 10.27 -5.70
CA GLU A 640 -17.27 11.33 -6.19
C GLU A 640 -16.52 12.55 -6.76
N VAL A 641 -15.32 12.88 -6.25
CA VAL A 641 -14.77 14.22 -6.44
C VAL A 641 -14.22 14.53 -7.83
N ARG A 642 -13.49 13.67 -8.57
CA ARG A 642 -12.98 14.01 -9.93
C ARG A 642 -12.05 12.99 -10.60
N SER A 643 -11.73 11.86 -9.97
CA SER A 643 -10.63 10.98 -10.40
C SER A 643 -10.84 10.38 -11.79
N SER A 644 -11.99 9.76 -12.06
CA SER A 644 -12.21 9.00 -13.30
C SER A 644 -12.20 9.86 -14.57
N GLU A 645 -12.78 11.06 -14.53
CA GLU A 645 -12.80 11.96 -15.70
C GLU A 645 -11.46 12.65 -15.95
N ARG A 646 -10.73 13.02 -14.88
CA ARG A 646 -9.39 13.62 -14.97
C ARG A 646 -8.40 12.60 -15.53
N ILE A 647 -8.33 11.41 -14.93
CA ILE A 647 -7.45 10.31 -15.36
C ILE A 647 -7.71 9.95 -16.82
N ARG A 648 -8.99 9.89 -17.22
CA ARG A 648 -9.38 9.67 -18.62
C ARG A 648 -8.85 10.77 -19.55
N LYS A 649 -8.99 12.05 -19.21
CA LYS A 649 -8.52 13.16 -20.07
C LYS A 649 -6.99 13.22 -20.18
N GLU A 650 -6.28 12.83 -19.12
CA GLU A 650 -4.83 12.82 -19.07
C GLU A 650 -4.24 11.68 -19.92
N HIS A 651 -4.77 10.46 -19.80
CA HIS A 651 -4.13 9.25 -20.34
C HIS A 651 -4.77 8.73 -21.63
N ILE A 652 -6.01 9.11 -21.93
CA ILE A 652 -6.79 8.59 -23.05
C ILE A 652 -7.11 9.71 -24.05
N THR A 653 -6.97 9.42 -25.34
CA THR A 653 -7.32 10.34 -26.42
C THR A 653 -8.85 10.51 -26.55
N THR A 654 -9.32 11.74 -26.74
CA THR A 654 -10.76 12.06 -26.74
C THR A 654 -11.53 11.41 -27.90
N PHE A 655 -10.90 11.27 -29.07
CA PHE A 655 -11.56 10.77 -30.27
C PHE A 655 -11.31 9.28 -30.51
N THR A 656 -10.04 8.87 -30.65
CA THR A 656 -9.64 7.48 -30.93
C THR A 656 -9.77 6.53 -29.75
N GLN A 657 -9.94 7.05 -28.53
CA GLN A 657 -9.92 6.30 -27.27
C GLN A 657 -8.62 5.53 -26.98
N VAL A 658 -7.60 5.59 -27.85
CA VAL A 658 -6.25 5.03 -27.67
C VAL A 658 -5.51 5.70 -26.51
N PHE A 659 -4.65 4.96 -25.79
CA PHE A 659 -3.77 5.55 -24.77
C PHE A 659 -2.77 6.49 -25.44
N LYS A 660 -2.51 7.66 -24.83
CA LYS A 660 -1.52 8.61 -25.36
C LYS A 660 -0.09 8.02 -25.35
N ASP A 661 0.18 7.10 -24.42
CA ASP A 661 1.45 6.38 -24.34
C ASP A 661 1.40 5.07 -25.14
N THR A 662 2.28 4.94 -26.15
CA THR A 662 2.36 3.78 -27.03
C THR A 662 2.78 2.50 -26.32
N ASN A 663 3.61 2.60 -25.27
CA ASN A 663 4.05 1.43 -24.50
C ASN A 663 2.88 0.84 -23.71
N MET A 664 2.04 1.72 -23.14
CA MET A 664 0.82 1.32 -22.42
C MET A 664 -0.20 0.66 -23.35
N GLU A 665 -0.37 1.19 -24.57
CA GLU A 665 -1.22 0.56 -25.58
C GLU A 665 -0.71 -0.82 -25.98
N GLY A 666 0.61 -0.97 -26.18
CA GLY A 666 1.23 -2.26 -26.45
C GLY A 666 0.99 -3.27 -25.34
N LYS A 667 1.03 -2.85 -24.07
CA LYS A 667 0.79 -3.75 -22.93
C LYS A 667 -0.69 -4.07 -22.72
N TYR A 668 -1.58 -3.11 -23.00
CA TYR A 668 -3.02 -3.35 -23.03
C TYR A 668 -3.41 -4.38 -24.11
N SER A 669 -2.77 -4.33 -25.29
CA SER A 669 -3.03 -5.29 -26.38
C SER A 669 -2.77 -6.75 -25.99
N GLN A 670 -1.75 -6.97 -25.16
CA GLN A 670 -1.35 -8.30 -24.70
C GLN A 670 -2.30 -8.88 -23.64
N MET A 671 -3.27 -8.11 -23.14
CA MET A 671 -4.21 -8.55 -22.11
C MET A 671 -5.27 -9.51 -22.68
N ARG A 672 -5.49 -10.63 -21.98
CA ARG A 672 -6.54 -11.61 -22.30
C ARG A 672 -7.94 -11.03 -22.01
N ASP A 673 -8.87 -11.20 -22.95
CA ASP A 673 -10.28 -10.83 -22.76
C ASP A 673 -11.08 -11.99 -22.14
N GLU A 674 -11.62 -11.77 -20.96
CA GLU A 674 -12.45 -12.74 -20.23
C GLU A 674 -13.83 -12.95 -20.87
N LEU A 675 -14.35 -11.95 -21.59
CA LEU A 675 -15.71 -11.94 -22.13
C LEU A 675 -15.81 -12.52 -23.54
N PHE A 676 -14.65 -12.73 -24.18
CA PHE A 676 -14.55 -13.13 -25.59
C PHE A 676 -15.36 -14.40 -25.91
N LYS A 677 -15.30 -15.43 -25.04
CA LYS A 677 -16.05 -16.68 -25.20
C LYS A 677 -17.57 -16.47 -25.19
N SER A 678 -18.07 -15.71 -24.20
CA SER A 678 -19.51 -15.38 -24.12
C SER A 678 -19.99 -14.55 -25.31
N ASN A 679 -19.18 -13.62 -25.80
CA ASN A 679 -19.53 -12.78 -26.94
C ASN A 679 -19.68 -13.63 -28.23
N ILE A 680 -18.78 -14.59 -28.46
CA ILE A 680 -18.84 -15.49 -29.63
C ILE A 680 -20.09 -16.39 -29.56
N VAL A 681 -20.42 -16.95 -28.39
CA VAL A 681 -21.62 -17.78 -28.20
C VAL A 681 -22.91 -16.98 -28.41
N CYS A 682 -22.98 -15.75 -27.87
CA CYS A 682 -24.12 -14.86 -28.12
C CYS A 682 -24.28 -14.55 -29.61
N SER A 683 -23.18 -14.22 -30.29
CA SER A 683 -23.18 -13.95 -31.73
C SER A 683 -23.59 -15.17 -32.58
N PHE A 684 -23.31 -16.40 -32.12
CA PHE A 684 -23.79 -17.64 -32.75
C PHE A 684 -25.31 -17.80 -32.59
N ILE A 685 -25.86 -17.53 -31.41
CA ILE A 685 -27.31 -17.57 -31.17
C ILE A 685 -28.02 -16.58 -32.08
N LEU A 686 -27.47 -15.38 -32.26
CA LEU A 686 -28.01 -14.39 -33.20
C LEU A 686 -27.98 -14.87 -34.65
N SER A 687 -26.90 -15.54 -35.06
CA SER A 687 -26.79 -16.16 -36.38
C SER A 687 -27.88 -17.21 -36.60
N LEU A 688 -28.12 -18.10 -35.63
CA LEU A 688 -29.19 -19.10 -35.71
C LEU A 688 -30.59 -18.47 -35.83
N LEU A 689 -30.86 -17.38 -35.09
CA LEU A 689 -32.13 -16.66 -35.17
C LEU A 689 -32.33 -15.97 -36.52
N LEU A 690 -31.29 -15.33 -37.08
CA LEU A 690 -31.32 -14.75 -38.43
C LEU A 690 -31.61 -15.83 -39.48
N MET A 691 -30.98 -16.98 -39.36
CA MET A 691 -31.14 -18.09 -40.30
C MET A 691 -32.54 -18.71 -40.21
N ALA A 692 -33.12 -18.77 -39.00
CA ALA A 692 -34.51 -19.18 -38.82
C ALA A 692 -35.48 -18.22 -39.52
N VAL A 693 -35.25 -16.90 -39.44
CA VAL A 693 -36.06 -15.90 -40.16
C VAL A 693 -35.99 -16.09 -41.67
N GLN A 694 -34.82 -16.41 -42.22
CA GLN A 694 -34.67 -16.71 -43.65
C GLN A 694 -35.43 -17.96 -44.10
N VAL A 695 -35.49 -19.00 -43.24
CA VAL A 695 -36.29 -20.20 -43.53
C VAL A 695 -37.79 -19.87 -43.58
N LEU A 696 -38.25 -18.97 -42.71
CA LEU A 696 -39.66 -18.54 -42.68
C LEU A 696 -40.02 -17.63 -43.86
N ILE A 697 -39.15 -16.70 -44.24
CA ILE A 697 -39.33 -15.77 -45.36
C ILE A 697 -38.23 -16.05 -46.40
N PRO A 698 -38.39 -17.10 -47.23
CA PRO A 698 -37.34 -17.52 -48.15
C PRO A 698 -37.17 -16.54 -49.32
N ALA A 699 -35.93 -16.43 -49.79
CA ALA A 699 -35.57 -15.78 -51.05
C ALA A 699 -36.20 -16.50 -52.26
N PRO A 700 -36.35 -15.84 -53.43
CA PRO A 700 -36.99 -16.43 -54.62
C PRO A 700 -36.27 -17.67 -55.16
N ARG A 701 -34.99 -17.87 -54.80
CA ARG A 701 -34.22 -19.07 -55.15
C ARG A 701 -33.83 -19.82 -53.88
N ILE A 702 -34.41 -21.00 -53.67
CA ILE A 702 -34.19 -21.85 -52.48
C ILE A 702 -32.76 -22.44 -52.45
N PHE A 703 -32.24 -22.90 -53.59
CA PHE A 703 -30.91 -23.54 -53.68
C PHE A 703 -29.76 -22.67 -53.12
N PRO A 704 -29.55 -21.41 -53.56
CA PRO A 704 -28.47 -20.57 -53.02
C PRO A 704 -28.67 -20.22 -51.53
N MET A 705 -29.92 -20.12 -51.07
CA MET A 705 -30.23 -19.88 -49.66
C MET A 705 -29.82 -21.09 -48.79
N VAL A 706 -30.11 -22.32 -49.22
CA VAL A 706 -29.68 -23.55 -48.52
C VAL A 706 -28.15 -23.67 -48.50
N VAL A 707 -27.47 -23.34 -49.60
CA VAL A 707 -26.00 -23.34 -49.64
C VAL A 707 -25.41 -22.31 -48.68
N LEU A 708 -25.95 -21.09 -48.66
CA LEU A 708 -25.54 -20.04 -47.72
C LEU A 708 -25.72 -20.48 -46.26
N VAL A 709 -26.84 -21.13 -45.95
CA VAL A 709 -27.14 -21.64 -44.61
C VAL A 709 -26.14 -22.71 -44.18
N LEU A 710 -25.84 -23.68 -45.05
CA LEU A 710 -24.91 -24.76 -44.72
C LEU A 710 -23.47 -24.24 -44.57
N VAL A 711 -23.02 -23.37 -45.49
CA VAL A 711 -21.66 -22.81 -45.46
C VAL A 711 -21.47 -21.92 -44.23
N SER A 712 -22.40 -20.99 -43.98
CA SER A 712 -22.30 -20.10 -42.82
C SER A 712 -22.37 -20.86 -41.50
N GLY A 713 -23.24 -21.87 -41.39
CA GLY A 713 -23.35 -22.74 -40.21
C GLY A 713 -22.09 -23.59 -39.95
N CYS A 714 -21.46 -24.13 -40.99
CA CYS A 714 -20.20 -24.88 -40.88
C CYS A 714 -19.05 -23.96 -40.43
N VAL A 715 -18.91 -22.78 -41.04
CA VAL A 715 -17.85 -21.83 -40.67
C VAL A 715 -18.03 -21.35 -39.23
N TYR A 716 -19.26 -21.04 -38.80
CA TYR A 716 -19.50 -20.61 -37.41
C TYR A 716 -19.20 -21.71 -36.39
N SER A 717 -19.52 -22.95 -36.72
CA SER A 717 -19.22 -24.12 -35.89
C SER A 717 -17.70 -24.32 -35.75
N MET A 718 -16.92 -24.11 -36.82
CA MET A 718 -15.45 -24.08 -36.76
C MET A 718 -14.93 -22.96 -35.85
N LEU A 719 -15.50 -21.75 -35.93
CA LEU A 719 -15.14 -20.64 -35.04
C LEU A 719 -15.42 -20.96 -33.56
N LEU A 720 -16.52 -21.64 -33.25
CA LEU A 720 -16.82 -22.08 -31.88
C LEU A 720 -15.80 -23.10 -31.37
N VAL A 721 -15.40 -24.06 -32.19
CA VAL A 721 -14.36 -25.04 -31.82
C VAL A 721 -13.00 -24.36 -31.58
N LEU A 722 -12.62 -23.41 -32.44
CA LEU A 722 -11.37 -22.64 -32.29
C LEU A 722 -11.33 -21.73 -31.06
N THR A 723 -12.50 -21.33 -30.53
CA THR A 723 -12.61 -20.43 -29.37
C THR A 723 -12.87 -21.16 -28.06
N LEU A 724 -13.65 -22.24 -28.07
CA LEU A 724 -13.97 -23.03 -26.87
C LEU A 724 -13.04 -24.24 -26.67
N GLY A 725 -12.20 -24.58 -27.66
CA GLY A 725 -11.36 -25.78 -27.65
C GLY A 725 -10.38 -25.90 -26.47
N GLU A 726 -9.92 -24.78 -25.89
CA GLU A 726 -9.03 -24.74 -24.72
C GLU A 726 -9.68 -25.32 -23.44
N GLU A 727 -11.01 -25.22 -23.31
CA GLU A 727 -11.73 -25.66 -22.10
C GLU A 727 -12.00 -27.18 -22.08
N PHE A 728 -11.96 -27.81 -23.25
CA PHE A 728 -12.18 -29.24 -23.39
C PHE A 728 -10.87 -30.01 -23.16
N LYS A 729 -10.81 -30.71 -22.02
CA LYS A 729 -9.67 -31.59 -21.67
C LYS A 729 -9.37 -32.70 -22.70
N ARG A 730 -10.35 -33.05 -23.55
CA ARG A 730 -10.22 -34.08 -24.61
C ARG A 730 -9.74 -33.52 -25.95
N CYS A 731 -9.52 -32.21 -26.08
CA CYS A 731 -9.01 -31.62 -27.33
C CYS A 731 -7.53 -31.99 -27.57
N PRO A 732 -7.12 -32.17 -28.83
CA PRO A 732 -5.73 -32.46 -29.16
C PRO A 732 -4.83 -31.28 -28.75
N PRO A 733 -3.61 -31.55 -28.21
CA PRO A 733 -2.69 -30.53 -27.75
C PRO A 733 -2.34 -29.43 -28.79
N PRO A 734 -2.17 -29.71 -30.11
CA PRO A 734 -1.94 -28.63 -31.08
C PRO A 734 -3.14 -27.69 -31.17
N LEU A 735 -4.37 -28.19 -31.09
CA LEU A 735 -5.58 -27.37 -31.12
C LEU A 735 -5.68 -26.50 -29.85
N GLN A 736 -5.38 -27.05 -28.68
CA GLN A 736 -5.35 -26.26 -27.43
C GLN A 736 -4.30 -25.15 -27.48
N SER A 737 -3.11 -25.42 -28.05
CA SER A 737 -2.07 -24.41 -28.23
C SER A 737 -2.50 -23.28 -29.19
N LEU A 738 -3.18 -23.65 -30.28
CA LEU A 738 -3.76 -22.69 -31.23
C LEU A 738 -4.85 -21.84 -30.57
N CYS A 739 -5.76 -22.47 -29.80
CA CYS A 739 -6.77 -21.75 -29.02
C CYS A 739 -6.12 -20.77 -28.03
N CYS A 740 -5.07 -21.18 -27.30
CA CYS A 740 -4.36 -20.29 -26.38
C CYS A 740 -3.76 -19.09 -27.12
N TRP A 741 -3.09 -19.33 -28.25
CA TRP A 741 -2.51 -18.28 -29.08
C TRP A 741 -3.55 -17.28 -29.59
N ILE A 742 -4.73 -17.76 -30.01
CA ILE A 742 -5.85 -16.90 -30.42
C ILE A 742 -6.32 -15.99 -29.27
N HIS A 743 -6.34 -16.47 -28.03
CA HIS A 743 -6.79 -15.68 -26.88
C HIS A 743 -5.77 -14.62 -26.43
N GLU A 744 -4.47 -14.91 -26.59
CA GLU A 744 -3.36 -14.05 -26.16
C GLU A 744 -3.05 -12.94 -27.17
N ASN A 745 -3.19 -13.22 -28.47
CA ASN A 745 -2.89 -12.26 -29.51
C ASN A 745 -4.13 -11.42 -29.88
N GLU A 746 -4.08 -10.10 -29.63
CA GLU A 746 -5.19 -9.17 -29.93
C GLU A 746 -5.59 -9.20 -31.40
N PHE A 747 -4.61 -9.26 -32.31
CA PHE A 747 -4.86 -9.19 -33.74
C PHE A 747 -5.70 -10.37 -34.22
N THR A 748 -5.33 -11.59 -33.79
CA THR A 748 -6.05 -12.81 -34.16
C THR A 748 -7.41 -12.90 -33.50
N ARG A 749 -7.52 -12.50 -32.23
CA ARG A 749 -8.81 -12.38 -31.55
C ARG A 749 -9.74 -11.42 -32.31
N THR A 750 -9.20 -10.28 -32.74
CA THR A 750 -9.92 -9.28 -33.52
C THR A 750 -10.34 -9.82 -34.88
N LEU A 751 -9.46 -10.55 -35.57
CA LEU A 751 -9.79 -11.21 -36.83
C LEU A 751 -10.95 -12.20 -36.67
N VAL A 752 -10.94 -13.02 -35.61
CA VAL A 752 -12.05 -13.94 -35.30
C VAL A 752 -13.36 -13.18 -35.05
N MET A 753 -13.33 -12.08 -34.28
CA MET A 753 -14.52 -11.23 -34.09
C MET A 753 -15.03 -10.64 -35.41
N LEU A 754 -14.13 -10.15 -36.27
CA LEU A 754 -14.48 -9.59 -37.58
C LEU A 754 -15.10 -10.63 -38.50
N THR A 755 -14.58 -11.87 -38.52
CA THR A 755 -15.16 -12.95 -39.31
C THR A 755 -16.58 -13.29 -38.84
N ALA A 756 -16.81 -13.36 -37.53
CA ALA A 756 -18.14 -13.61 -36.96
C ALA A 756 -19.16 -12.50 -37.31
N ILE A 757 -18.74 -11.23 -37.25
CA ILE A 757 -19.60 -10.09 -37.65
C ILE A 757 -19.90 -10.15 -39.15
N SER A 758 -18.89 -10.44 -39.98
CA SER A 758 -19.02 -10.51 -41.44
C SER A 758 -19.96 -11.64 -41.86
N ILE A 759 -19.95 -12.78 -41.17
CA ILE A 759 -20.88 -13.89 -41.44
C ILE A 759 -22.33 -13.48 -41.14
N ASN A 760 -22.58 -12.86 -39.98
CA ASN A 760 -23.92 -12.40 -39.61
C ASN A 760 -24.46 -11.34 -40.58
N PHE A 761 -23.61 -10.42 -41.01
CA PHE A 761 -23.93 -9.43 -42.02
C PHE A 761 -24.16 -10.06 -43.40
N GLY A 762 -23.34 -11.03 -43.79
CA GLY A 762 -23.48 -11.79 -45.04
C GLY A 762 -24.81 -12.55 -45.10
N ILE A 763 -25.18 -13.23 -44.02
CA ILE A 763 -26.49 -13.88 -43.88
C ILE A 763 -27.60 -12.85 -44.16
N ALA A 764 -27.61 -11.72 -43.47
CA ALA A 764 -28.65 -10.70 -43.63
C ALA A 764 -28.66 -9.93 -44.97
N THR A 765 -27.61 -10.03 -45.81
CA THR A 765 -27.48 -9.26 -47.06
C THR A 765 -27.55 -10.09 -48.33
N VAL A 766 -27.07 -11.33 -48.33
CA VAL A 766 -26.96 -12.17 -49.54
C VAL A 766 -28.34 -12.43 -50.15
N ASP A 767 -29.40 -12.60 -49.36
CA ASP A 767 -30.75 -12.84 -49.91
C ASP A 767 -31.28 -11.67 -50.75
N ILE A 768 -30.81 -10.44 -50.48
CA ILE A 768 -31.27 -9.20 -51.13
C ILE A 768 -30.85 -9.15 -52.60
N PHE A 769 -29.60 -9.53 -52.88
CA PHE A 769 -29.04 -9.53 -54.23
C PHE A 769 -29.82 -10.47 -55.19
N TRP A 770 -30.50 -11.50 -54.66
CA TRP A 770 -31.20 -12.52 -55.45
C TRP A 770 -32.60 -12.05 -55.85
N CYS A 771 -33.10 -10.94 -55.28
CA CYS A 771 -34.34 -10.30 -55.70
C CYS A 771 -34.23 -9.60 -57.08
N GLY A 772 -33.05 -9.13 -57.49
CA GLY A 772 -32.88 -8.41 -58.77
C GLY A 772 -32.81 -9.30 -60.02
N SER A 773 -32.52 -10.59 -59.87
CA SER A 773 -32.32 -11.50 -61.01
C SER A 773 -33.64 -12.05 -61.59
N ALA A 774 -34.78 -11.79 -60.94
CA ALA A 774 -36.10 -12.27 -61.39
C ALA A 774 -36.79 -11.35 -62.43
N GLY A 775 -36.37 -10.07 -62.54
CA GLY A 775 -37.02 -9.09 -63.41
C GLY A 775 -36.55 -9.06 -64.88
N ILE A 776 -35.49 -9.78 -65.24
CA ILE A 776 -34.85 -9.64 -66.56
C ILE A 776 -35.36 -10.67 -67.60
N HIS A 777 -36.13 -11.70 -67.20
CA HIS A 777 -36.51 -12.80 -68.11
C HIS A 777 -37.95 -12.82 -68.63
N ASN A 778 -38.74 -11.75 -68.46
CA ASN A 778 -40.14 -11.73 -68.91
C ASN A 778 -40.41 -11.13 -70.30
N ASN A 779 -39.39 -10.98 -71.16
CA ASN A 779 -39.57 -10.48 -72.54
C ASN A 779 -39.16 -11.49 -73.63
N SER A 780 -39.47 -12.79 -73.45
CA SER A 780 -39.48 -13.74 -74.56
C SER A 780 -40.76 -14.56 -74.54
N SER A 781 -41.66 -14.20 -75.45
CA SER A 781 -42.87 -14.94 -75.81
C SER A 781 -42.51 -16.27 -76.47
N ASP A 782 -42.48 -17.36 -75.71
CA ASP A 782 -42.46 -18.73 -76.25
C ASP A 782 -43.46 -19.62 -75.46
N PRO A 783 -44.54 -20.15 -76.07
CA PRO A 783 -45.62 -20.84 -75.34
C PRO A 783 -45.34 -22.28 -74.92
N PHE A 784 -44.13 -22.83 -75.09
CA PHE A 784 -43.90 -24.29 -75.01
C PHE A 784 -43.07 -24.81 -73.81
N LEU A 785 -42.75 -23.97 -72.83
CA LEU A 785 -42.07 -24.39 -71.59
C LEU A 785 -42.78 -23.78 -70.36
N ALA A 786 -44.02 -24.21 -70.11
CA ALA A 786 -44.65 -24.01 -68.81
C ALA A 786 -44.06 -25.04 -67.82
N PRO A 787 -43.33 -24.64 -66.76
CA PRO A 787 -43.04 -25.55 -65.67
C PRO A 787 -44.36 -25.89 -64.93
N PRO A 788 -44.47 -27.08 -64.32
CA PRO A 788 -45.66 -27.44 -63.58
C PRO A 788 -45.85 -26.46 -62.42
N THR A 789 -47.12 -26.16 -62.15
CA THR A 789 -47.60 -25.43 -60.97
C THR A 789 -47.09 -26.08 -59.68
N SER A 790 -45.88 -25.72 -59.25
CA SER A 790 -45.46 -25.85 -57.87
C SER A 790 -45.88 -24.59 -57.14
N THR A 791 -46.67 -24.77 -56.08
CA THR A 791 -47.05 -23.79 -55.07
C THR A 791 -45.86 -22.95 -54.60
N TRP A 792 -45.65 -21.79 -55.25
CA TRP A 792 -44.74 -20.76 -54.75
C TRP A 792 -45.32 -20.20 -53.44
N PRO A 793 -44.51 -20.02 -52.37
CA PRO A 793 -45.00 -19.34 -51.19
C PRO A 793 -45.38 -17.90 -51.56
N ALA A 794 -46.62 -17.50 -51.28
CA ALA A 794 -47.15 -16.15 -51.54
C ALA A 794 -46.42 -15.02 -50.80
N VAL A 795 -45.46 -15.35 -49.91
CA VAL A 795 -44.67 -14.41 -49.11
C VAL A 795 -43.18 -14.67 -49.31
N ASN A 796 -42.47 -13.67 -49.82
CA ASN A 796 -41.04 -13.69 -50.11
C ASN A 796 -40.39 -12.40 -49.59
N ILE A 797 -39.10 -12.44 -49.25
CA ILE A 797 -38.33 -11.29 -48.75
C ILE A 797 -38.33 -10.11 -49.73
N CYS A 798 -38.49 -10.39 -51.04
CA CYS A 798 -38.57 -9.36 -52.08
C CYS A 798 -39.92 -8.62 -52.11
N THR A 799 -41.00 -9.25 -51.60
CA THR A 799 -42.33 -8.62 -51.54
C THR A 799 -42.53 -7.83 -50.24
N HIS A 800 -41.71 -8.11 -49.22
CA HIS A 800 -41.79 -7.55 -47.86
C HIS A 800 -40.43 -6.97 -47.41
N PRO A 801 -40.06 -5.76 -47.88
CA PRO A 801 -38.77 -5.07 -47.60
C PRO A 801 -38.52 -4.75 -46.11
N GLU A 802 -39.56 -4.71 -45.28
CA GLU A 802 -39.49 -4.39 -43.87
C GLU A 802 -38.63 -5.40 -43.10
N TYR A 803 -38.73 -6.69 -43.44
CA TYR A 803 -37.92 -7.76 -42.87
C TYR A 803 -36.45 -7.69 -43.29
N MET A 804 -36.16 -7.10 -44.45
CA MET A 804 -34.80 -6.85 -44.92
C MET A 804 -34.10 -5.80 -44.05
N VAL A 805 -34.79 -4.69 -43.76
CA VAL A 805 -34.27 -3.62 -42.90
C VAL A 805 -34.13 -4.11 -41.46
N LEU A 806 -35.11 -4.83 -40.92
CA LEU A 806 -35.02 -5.38 -39.57
C LEU A 806 -33.90 -6.41 -39.42
N SER A 807 -33.74 -7.31 -40.39
CA SER A 807 -32.62 -8.29 -40.38
C SER A 807 -31.27 -7.59 -40.49
N GLY A 808 -31.20 -6.48 -41.25
CA GLY A 808 -30.02 -5.62 -41.29
C GLY A 808 -29.70 -4.95 -39.96
N VAL A 809 -30.69 -4.40 -39.26
CA VAL A 809 -30.50 -3.82 -37.91
C VAL A 809 -30.02 -4.90 -36.92
N VAL A 810 -30.63 -6.08 -36.92
CA VAL A 810 -30.20 -7.21 -36.06
C VAL A 810 -28.75 -7.62 -36.38
N SER A 811 -28.37 -7.64 -37.66
CA SER A 811 -26.98 -7.92 -38.05
C SER A 811 -26.00 -6.84 -37.54
N MET A 812 -26.39 -5.56 -37.53
CA MET A 812 -25.57 -4.48 -36.96
C MET A 812 -25.43 -4.59 -35.44
N VAL A 813 -26.45 -5.11 -34.74
CA VAL A 813 -26.42 -5.33 -33.28
C VAL A 813 -25.36 -6.37 -32.90
N THR A 814 -25.04 -7.33 -33.78
CA THR A 814 -23.96 -8.30 -33.52
C THR A 814 -22.61 -7.60 -33.27
N CYS A 815 -22.37 -6.45 -33.88
CA CYS A 815 -21.19 -5.62 -33.61
C CYS A 815 -21.20 -5.01 -32.20
N ALA A 816 -22.37 -4.77 -31.61
CA ALA A 816 -22.53 -4.25 -30.25
C ALA A 816 -22.23 -5.32 -29.18
N VAL A 817 -22.49 -6.61 -29.48
CA VAL A 817 -22.23 -7.76 -28.58
C VAL A 817 -20.74 -7.90 -28.25
N PHE A 818 -19.83 -7.57 -29.18
CA PHE A 818 -18.40 -7.59 -28.94
C PHE A 818 -17.94 -6.38 -28.12
N LEU A 819 -18.04 -6.47 -26.80
CA LEU A 819 -17.84 -5.34 -25.87
C LEU A 819 -16.43 -4.74 -25.89
N ARG A 820 -15.38 -5.52 -26.20
CA ARG A 820 -13.97 -5.08 -26.22
C ARG A 820 -13.42 -4.78 -27.62
N LEU A 821 -14.23 -4.85 -28.67
CA LEU A 821 -13.80 -4.46 -30.02
C LEU A 821 -13.65 -2.93 -30.10
N ARG A 822 -12.53 -2.45 -30.65
CA ARG A 822 -12.20 -1.01 -30.75
C ARG A 822 -13.33 -0.22 -31.41
N CYS A 823 -13.73 0.91 -30.82
CA CYS A 823 -14.88 1.70 -31.31
C CYS A 823 -14.70 2.22 -32.74
N VAL A 824 -13.47 2.56 -33.14
CA VAL A 824 -13.13 2.98 -34.51
C VAL A 824 -13.38 1.85 -35.51
N LEU A 825 -13.02 0.62 -35.16
CA LEU A 825 -13.24 -0.55 -36.01
C LEU A 825 -14.75 -0.85 -36.14
N LYS A 826 -15.51 -0.72 -35.04
CA LYS A 826 -16.97 -0.80 -35.08
C LYS A 826 -17.57 0.27 -35.99
N LEU A 827 -17.09 1.51 -35.91
CA LEU A 827 -17.54 2.61 -36.77
C LEU A 827 -17.33 2.28 -38.25
N VAL A 828 -16.13 1.83 -38.63
CA VAL A 828 -15.84 1.46 -40.02
C VAL A 828 -16.78 0.36 -40.51
N ILE A 829 -16.97 -0.70 -39.72
CA ILE A 829 -17.86 -1.81 -40.08
C ILE A 829 -19.31 -1.34 -40.20
N LEU A 830 -19.81 -0.56 -39.24
CA LEU A 830 -21.17 -0.06 -39.24
C LEU A 830 -21.41 0.89 -40.42
N LEU A 831 -20.45 1.77 -40.76
CA LEU A 831 -20.55 2.64 -41.94
C LEU A 831 -20.53 1.84 -43.24
N LEU A 832 -19.62 0.86 -43.38
CA LEU A 832 -19.60 -0.02 -44.56
C LEU A 832 -20.91 -0.81 -44.70
N ALA A 833 -21.44 -1.31 -43.58
CA ALA A 833 -22.73 -1.98 -43.53
C ALA A 833 -23.87 -1.05 -43.97
N THR A 834 -23.94 0.17 -43.44
CA THR A 834 -24.94 1.17 -43.85
C THR A 834 -24.80 1.51 -45.32
N MET A 835 -23.58 1.76 -45.82
CA MET A 835 -23.35 2.08 -47.23
C MET A 835 -23.80 0.94 -48.17
N LEU A 836 -23.49 -0.32 -47.82
CA LEU A 836 -23.94 -1.46 -48.60
C LEU A 836 -25.47 -1.60 -48.57
N TYR A 837 -26.10 -1.47 -47.39
CA TYR A 837 -27.56 -1.52 -47.28
C TYR A 837 -28.23 -0.39 -48.06
N THR A 838 -27.70 0.84 -48.01
CA THR A 838 -28.21 1.96 -48.80
C THR A 838 -28.05 1.72 -50.30
N PHE A 839 -26.90 1.18 -50.73
CA PHE A 839 -26.68 0.80 -52.14
C PHE A 839 -27.67 -0.28 -52.61
N LEU A 840 -27.90 -1.30 -51.79
CA LEU A 840 -28.87 -2.37 -52.08
C LEU A 840 -30.31 -1.85 -52.13
N ILE A 841 -30.70 -0.96 -51.21
CA ILE A 841 -32.03 -0.32 -51.21
C ILE A 841 -32.21 0.56 -52.45
N GLU A 842 -31.16 1.26 -52.90
CA GLU A 842 -31.23 2.16 -54.04
C GLU A 842 -31.32 1.43 -55.38
N THR A 843 -30.58 0.34 -55.53
CA THR A 843 -30.51 -0.47 -56.77
C THR A 843 -31.75 -1.34 -57.01
N HIS A 844 -32.43 -1.82 -55.96
CA HIS A 844 -33.52 -2.79 -56.09
C HIS A 844 -34.95 -2.20 -56.04
N ARG A 845 -35.14 -0.88 -55.85
CA ARG A 845 -36.47 -0.22 -55.84
C ARG A 845 -36.48 1.14 -56.53
N SER A 846 -37.29 1.33 -57.57
CA SER A 846 -37.37 2.59 -58.33
C SER A 846 -38.54 3.52 -58.03
N HIS A 847 -39.49 3.20 -57.12
CA HIS A 847 -40.77 3.96 -57.09
C HIS A 847 -41.17 4.78 -55.86
N GLN A 848 -40.42 4.86 -54.75
CA GLN A 848 -40.72 5.83 -53.67
C GLN A 848 -39.45 6.41 -53.04
N LEU A 849 -39.17 7.69 -53.33
CA LEU A 849 -37.99 8.42 -52.84
C LEU A 849 -38.08 8.77 -51.34
N CYS A 850 -39.31 8.98 -50.82
CA CYS A 850 -39.55 9.39 -49.43
C CYS A 850 -39.26 8.27 -48.41
N THR A 851 -39.74 7.05 -48.66
CA THR A 851 -39.49 5.87 -47.82
C THR A 851 -38.02 5.44 -47.79
N LYS A 852 -37.26 5.71 -48.88
CA LYS A 852 -35.81 5.48 -48.95
C LYS A 852 -35.02 6.39 -47.99
N GLY A 853 -35.34 7.68 -47.94
CA GLY A 853 -34.68 8.64 -47.04
C GLY A 853 -34.88 8.31 -45.57
N ILE A 854 -36.08 7.85 -45.22
CA ILE A 854 -36.45 7.45 -43.85
C ILE A 854 -35.58 6.27 -43.38
N CYS A 855 -35.45 5.21 -44.18
CA CYS A 855 -34.65 4.04 -43.80
C CYS A 855 -33.16 4.39 -43.55
N VAL A 856 -32.57 5.28 -44.35
CA VAL A 856 -31.16 5.68 -44.20
C VAL A 856 -30.95 6.50 -42.92
N ILE A 857 -31.83 7.46 -42.64
CA ILE A 857 -31.75 8.30 -41.44
C ILE A 857 -31.89 7.47 -40.17
N LEU A 858 -32.73 6.43 -40.20
CA LEU A 858 -32.96 5.54 -39.07
C LEU A 858 -31.83 4.55 -38.84
N MET A 859 -31.21 4.06 -39.91
CA MET A 859 -29.96 3.28 -39.82
C MET A 859 -28.84 4.15 -39.23
N LEU A 860 -28.73 5.42 -39.62
CA LEU A 860 -27.76 6.36 -39.05
C LEU A 860 -28.03 6.59 -37.56
N MET A 861 -29.29 6.76 -37.16
CA MET A 861 -29.69 6.88 -35.76
C MET A 861 -29.28 5.65 -34.94
N PHE A 862 -29.53 4.44 -35.46
CA PHE A 862 -29.12 3.20 -34.81
C PHE A 862 -27.59 3.09 -34.67
N VAL A 863 -26.84 3.47 -35.72
CA VAL A 863 -25.37 3.54 -35.69
C VAL A 863 -24.89 4.50 -34.60
N THR A 864 -25.49 5.69 -34.47
CA THR A 864 -25.09 6.63 -33.40
C THR A 864 -25.30 6.06 -32.00
N ALA A 865 -26.39 5.31 -31.77
CA ALA A 865 -26.67 4.66 -30.49
C ALA A 865 -25.64 3.56 -30.16
N VAL A 866 -25.33 2.68 -31.13
CA VAL A 866 -24.33 1.61 -30.96
C VAL A 866 -22.93 2.18 -30.75
N LEU A 867 -22.58 3.27 -31.44
CA LEU A 867 -21.29 3.95 -31.28
C LEU A 867 -21.15 4.60 -29.92
N TYR A 868 -22.19 5.28 -29.43
CA TYR A 868 -22.19 5.88 -28.11
C TYR A 868 -21.97 4.80 -27.03
N ASN A 869 -22.76 3.72 -27.07
CA ASN A 869 -22.59 2.59 -26.16
C ASN A 869 -21.18 2.00 -26.24
N SER A 870 -20.68 1.73 -27.45
CA SER A 870 -19.34 1.17 -27.66
C SER A 870 -18.22 2.06 -27.13
N ARG A 871 -18.32 3.38 -27.33
CA ARG A 871 -17.37 4.36 -26.80
C ARG A 871 -17.38 4.38 -25.27
N THR A 872 -18.55 4.30 -24.65
CA THR A 872 -18.64 4.26 -23.18
C THR A 872 -18.03 2.99 -22.59
N LEU A 873 -18.24 1.84 -23.22
CA LEU A 873 -17.69 0.55 -22.79
C LEU A 873 -16.17 0.49 -22.95
N GLU A 874 -15.63 0.98 -24.08
CA GLU A 874 -14.18 1.01 -24.30
C GLU A 874 -13.48 1.93 -23.30
N ALA A 875 -14.04 3.12 -23.04
CA ALA A 875 -13.50 4.05 -22.06
C ALA A 875 -13.45 3.41 -20.65
N MET A 876 -14.46 2.61 -20.29
CA MET A 876 -14.49 1.90 -19.01
C MET A 876 -13.45 0.79 -18.94
N ALA A 877 -13.28 0.01 -20.01
CA ALA A 877 -12.28 -1.05 -20.06
C ALA A 877 -10.84 -0.53 -19.96
N ARG A 878 -10.56 0.63 -20.58
CA ARG A 878 -9.25 1.30 -20.50
C ARG A 878 -9.00 1.92 -19.14
N LEU A 879 -10.03 2.50 -18.53
CA LEU A 879 -9.94 3.03 -17.18
C LEU A 879 -9.71 1.90 -16.16
N ASP A 880 -10.37 0.75 -16.31
CA ASP A 880 -10.14 -0.46 -15.48
C ASP A 880 -8.67 -0.92 -15.53
N PHE A 881 -8.07 -0.92 -16.71
CA PHE A 881 -6.64 -1.23 -16.88
C PHE A 881 -5.74 -0.25 -16.12
N LEU A 882 -6.02 1.06 -16.21
CA LEU A 882 -5.27 2.09 -15.46
C LEU A 882 -5.41 1.90 -13.94
N TRP A 883 -6.61 1.60 -13.45
CA TRP A 883 -6.85 1.34 -12.02
C TRP A 883 -6.09 0.11 -11.52
N ARG A 884 -6.02 -0.97 -12.30
CA ARG A 884 -5.23 -2.16 -11.95
C ARG A 884 -3.75 -1.86 -11.86
N LEU A 885 -3.25 -1.02 -12.76
CA LEU A 885 -1.87 -0.60 -12.76
C LEU A 885 -1.55 0.26 -11.53
N GLN A 886 -2.42 1.21 -11.22
CA GLN A 886 -2.32 2.07 -10.04
C GLN A 886 -2.37 1.26 -8.75
N ALA A 887 -3.34 0.35 -8.61
CA ALA A 887 -3.50 -0.49 -7.43
C ALA A 887 -2.26 -1.35 -7.15
N ARG A 888 -1.64 -1.90 -8.20
CA ARG A 888 -0.40 -2.69 -8.07
C ARG A 888 0.79 -1.82 -7.64
N LYS A 889 0.90 -0.61 -8.20
CA LYS A 889 1.94 0.35 -7.79
C LYS A 889 1.79 0.71 -6.32
N GLU A 890 0.57 1.01 -5.87
CA GLU A 890 0.28 1.29 -4.46
C GLU A 890 0.57 0.10 -3.55
N VAL A 891 0.37 -1.14 -4.01
CA VAL A 891 0.76 -2.35 -3.27
C VAL A 891 2.28 -2.50 -3.16
N GLU A 892 3.03 -2.20 -4.22
CA GLU A 892 4.50 -2.22 -4.20
C GLU A 892 5.03 -1.11 -3.27
N ASP A 893 4.47 0.10 -3.34
CA ASP A 893 4.79 1.20 -2.43
C ASP A 893 4.49 0.81 -0.97
N MET A 894 3.38 0.10 -0.71
CA MET A 894 3.06 -0.48 0.60
C MET A 894 4.12 -1.47 1.08
N ARG A 895 4.64 -2.29 0.18
CA ARG A 895 5.67 -3.29 0.50
C ARG A 895 7.00 -2.61 0.84
N GLU A 896 7.43 -1.64 0.03
CA GLU A 896 8.64 -0.85 0.31
C GLU A 896 8.54 -0.16 1.68
N LEU A 897 7.38 0.43 1.99
CA LEU A 897 7.14 1.08 3.28
C LEU A 897 7.19 0.07 4.44
N ARG A 898 6.60 -1.12 4.27
CA ARG A 898 6.65 -2.19 5.27
C ARG A 898 8.07 -2.67 5.54
N GLU A 899 8.85 -2.98 4.51
CA GLU A 899 10.23 -3.43 4.66
C GLU A 899 11.05 -2.36 5.41
N HIS A 900 10.74 -1.09 5.16
CA HIS A 900 11.33 0.01 5.90
C HIS A 900 10.90 0.09 7.37
N ASN A 901 9.61 -0.12 7.66
CA ASN A 901 9.06 -0.19 9.02
C ASN A 901 9.63 -1.36 9.82
N GLU A 902 9.78 -2.53 9.21
CA GLU A 902 10.41 -3.68 9.85
C GLU A 902 11.87 -3.38 10.20
N CYS A 903 12.63 -2.74 9.29
CA CYS A 903 14.01 -2.31 9.59
C CYS A 903 14.07 -1.33 10.78
N LEU A 904 13.13 -0.38 10.85
CA LEU A 904 13.02 0.57 11.96
C LEU A 904 12.73 -0.13 13.29
N LEU A 905 11.76 -1.05 13.30
CA LEU A 905 11.37 -1.80 14.49
C LEU A 905 12.54 -2.67 15.00
N LEU A 906 13.25 -3.33 14.10
CA LEU A 906 14.43 -4.15 14.41
C LEU A 906 15.60 -3.33 14.98
N ASN A 907 15.63 -2.03 14.72
CA ASN A 907 16.62 -1.16 15.32
C ASN A 907 16.23 -0.65 16.72
N ILE A 908 14.97 -0.78 17.14
CA ILE A 908 14.53 -0.47 18.50
C ILE A 908 14.55 -1.73 19.35
N LEU A 909 13.98 -2.81 18.83
CA LEU A 909 13.74 -4.06 19.53
C LEU A 909 14.61 -5.19 18.97
N PRO A 910 15.01 -6.18 19.77
CA PRO A 910 15.60 -7.41 19.25
C PRO A 910 14.66 -8.12 18.28
N ALA A 911 15.20 -8.92 17.37
CA ALA A 911 14.42 -9.54 16.28
C ALA A 911 13.26 -10.41 16.78
N HIS A 912 13.48 -11.26 17.78
CA HIS A 912 12.44 -12.12 18.36
C HIS A 912 11.34 -11.32 19.07
N VAL A 913 11.69 -10.20 19.72
CA VAL A 913 10.72 -9.31 20.37
C VAL A 913 9.90 -8.56 19.32
N ALA A 914 10.56 -8.04 18.28
CA ALA A 914 9.90 -7.39 17.16
C ALA A 914 8.92 -8.35 16.48
N GLN A 915 9.32 -9.60 16.24
CA GLN A 915 8.46 -10.64 15.69
C GLN A 915 7.25 -10.93 16.60
N HIS A 916 7.43 -10.99 17.91
CA HIS A 916 6.32 -11.10 18.86
C HIS A 916 5.31 -9.94 18.75
N PHE A 917 5.75 -8.71 18.49
CA PHE A 917 4.84 -7.58 18.21
C PHE A 917 4.31 -7.55 16.77
N LEU A 918 4.91 -8.28 15.84
CA LEU A 918 4.45 -8.36 14.46
C LEU A 918 3.42 -9.49 14.26
N GLU A 919 3.60 -10.65 14.89
CA GLU A 919 2.78 -11.86 14.66
C GLU A 919 1.51 -11.92 15.53
N ARG A 920 1.40 -11.05 16.52
CA ARG A 920 0.36 -11.14 17.54
C ARG A 920 -1.00 -10.58 17.08
N ASP A 921 -2.08 -11.24 17.51
CA ASP A 921 -3.46 -10.81 17.25
C ASP A 921 -3.87 -9.66 18.20
N ARG A 922 -4.74 -8.76 17.69
CA ARG A 922 -5.21 -7.53 18.38
C ARG A 922 -5.93 -7.78 19.72
N ASN A 923 -6.24 -9.03 20.06
CA ASN A 923 -7.01 -9.41 21.25
C ASN A 923 -6.14 -9.78 22.47
N ASN A 924 -4.82 -9.89 22.31
CA ASN A 924 -3.91 -10.11 23.43
C ASN A 924 -3.30 -8.76 23.84
N GLU A 925 -3.76 -8.20 24.96
CA GLU A 925 -3.34 -6.91 25.54
C GLU A 925 -2.17 -7.01 26.55
N GLU A 926 -1.51 -8.15 26.67
CA GLU A 926 -0.37 -8.34 27.59
C GLU A 926 0.94 -7.69 27.10
N LEU A 927 1.62 -6.95 27.98
CA LEU A 927 2.97 -6.40 27.74
C LEU A 927 3.97 -7.53 27.41
N TYR A 928 5.00 -7.25 26.60
CA TYR A 928 6.08 -8.22 26.40
C TYR A 928 6.92 -8.32 27.67
N SER A 929 6.93 -9.50 28.26
CA SER A 929 7.75 -9.88 29.42
C SER A 929 8.21 -11.32 29.25
N GLN A 930 9.50 -11.58 29.42
CA GLN A 930 10.05 -12.93 29.30
C GLN A 930 11.16 -13.14 30.33
N SER A 931 11.16 -14.31 30.97
CA SER A 931 12.25 -14.73 31.86
C SER A 931 13.21 -15.63 31.08
N TYR A 932 14.50 -15.37 31.21
CA TYR A 932 15.58 -16.13 30.58
C TYR A 932 16.51 -16.69 31.66
N GLU A 933 16.78 -18.00 31.64
CA GLU A 933 17.61 -18.63 32.68
C GLU A 933 19.11 -18.61 32.37
N ARG A 934 19.47 -18.70 31.09
CA ARG A 934 20.85 -18.83 30.61
C ARG A 934 21.24 -17.64 29.76
N VAL A 935 21.65 -16.55 30.41
CA VAL A 935 22.08 -15.32 29.73
C VAL A 935 23.48 -14.94 30.18
N GLY A 936 24.32 -14.52 29.24
CA GLY A 936 25.59 -13.85 29.51
C GLY A 936 25.42 -12.34 29.35
N VAL A 937 25.87 -11.55 30.32
CA VAL A 937 25.82 -10.08 30.29
C VAL A 937 27.22 -9.50 30.32
N LEU A 938 27.48 -8.54 29.45
CA LEU A 938 28.75 -7.84 29.30
C LEU A 938 28.55 -6.34 29.52
N PHE A 939 29.43 -5.78 30.34
CA PHE A 939 29.65 -4.33 30.46
C PHE A 939 31.09 -4.03 30.08
N ALA A 940 31.29 -3.12 29.13
CA ALA A 940 32.60 -2.66 28.71
C ALA A 940 32.66 -1.13 28.78
N SER A 941 33.55 -0.58 29.61
CA SER A 941 33.72 0.86 29.77
C SER A 941 35.09 1.34 29.29
N LEU A 942 35.18 2.63 28.96
CA LEU A 942 36.42 3.33 28.66
C LEU A 942 36.85 4.19 29.87
N PRO A 943 37.56 3.60 30.86
CA PRO A 943 38.11 4.36 31.98
C PRO A 943 39.02 5.50 31.49
N GLY A 944 38.90 6.68 32.11
CA GLY A 944 39.66 7.89 31.75
C GLY A 944 39.06 8.69 30.58
N PHE A 945 37.99 8.20 29.94
CA PHE A 945 37.30 8.98 28.91
C PHE A 945 36.65 10.24 29.50
N SER A 946 36.11 10.19 30.73
CA SER A 946 35.56 11.36 31.42
C SER A 946 36.65 12.42 31.67
N ASP A 947 37.83 12.01 32.14
CA ASP A 947 38.97 12.93 32.36
C ASP A 947 39.47 13.54 31.03
N TYR A 948 39.52 12.72 29.96
CA TYR A 948 39.86 13.19 28.61
C TYR A 948 38.83 14.19 28.08
N TYR A 949 37.55 13.95 28.35
CA TYR A 949 36.47 14.85 28.00
C TYR A 949 36.60 16.19 28.73
N GLU A 950 36.81 16.18 30.05
CA GLU A 950 36.99 17.39 30.89
C GLU A 950 38.17 18.25 30.42
N GLN A 951 39.32 17.64 30.14
CA GLN A 951 40.51 18.36 29.65
C GLN A 951 40.27 19.06 28.30
N LYS A 952 39.47 18.43 27.43
CA LYS A 952 39.14 18.96 26.10
C LYS A 952 37.98 19.95 26.14
N GLU A 953 37.12 19.85 27.14
CA GLU A 953 36.06 20.81 27.44
C GLU A 953 36.64 22.17 27.85
N ALA A 954 37.62 22.17 28.75
CA ALA A 954 38.38 23.37 29.10
C ALA A 954 39.10 24.05 27.90
N ALA A 955 39.29 23.32 26.79
CA ALA A 955 39.95 23.79 25.56
C ALA A 955 38.97 24.11 24.41
N ASP A 956 37.66 24.17 24.67
CA ASP A 956 36.60 24.38 23.66
C ASP A 956 36.53 23.34 22.52
N GLN A 957 37.16 22.16 22.69
CA GLN A 957 37.23 21.09 21.68
C GLN A 957 36.21 19.95 21.87
N HIS A 958 35.12 20.20 22.59
CA HIS A 958 34.10 19.22 22.99
C HIS A 958 33.55 18.32 21.86
N PHE A 959 33.34 18.87 20.66
CA PHE A 959 32.83 18.12 19.51
C PHE A 959 33.78 17.03 19.00
N GLY A 960 35.10 17.19 19.22
CA GLY A 960 36.11 16.20 18.84
C GLY A 960 36.02 14.92 19.66
N CYS A 961 35.73 15.04 20.97
CA CYS A 961 35.64 13.89 21.88
C CYS A 961 34.45 12.99 21.55
N LEU A 962 33.27 13.57 21.34
CA LEU A 962 32.07 12.79 20.99
C LEU A 962 32.16 12.17 19.59
N ARG A 963 32.86 12.82 18.63
CA ARG A 963 33.17 12.21 17.32
C ARG A 963 34.05 10.97 17.46
N LEU A 964 35.07 11.04 18.32
CA LEU A 964 35.93 9.89 18.60
C LEU A 964 35.14 8.77 19.30
N LEU A 965 34.30 9.11 20.29
CA LEU A 965 33.43 8.12 20.93
C LEU A 965 32.50 7.46 19.92
N ASN A 966 31.88 8.25 19.04
CA ASN A 966 31.02 7.71 17.98
C ASN A 966 31.78 6.73 17.09
N HIS A 967 33.01 7.06 16.71
CA HIS A 967 33.86 6.17 15.88
C HIS A 967 34.09 4.84 16.60
N ILE A 968 34.47 4.87 17.89
CA ILE A 968 34.66 3.66 18.69
C ILE A 968 33.38 2.82 18.77
N ILE A 969 32.23 3.45 19.05
CA ILE A 969 30.94 2.73 19.15
C ILE A 969 30.49 2.19 17.78
N THR A 970 30.74 2.93 16.69
CA THR A 970 30.42 2.50 15.32
C THR A 970 31.20 1.23 14.97
N ASP A 971 32.51 1.21 15.25
CA ASP A 971 33.34 0.04 14.97
C ASP A 971 32.95 -1.17 15.85
N PHE A 972 32.49 -0.93 17.09
CA PHE A 972 31.92 -2.00 17.92
C PHE A 972 30.58 -2.52 17.40
N ASP A 973 29.73 -1.63 16.85
CA ASP A 973 28.46 -2.02 16.24
C ASP A 973 28.68 -2.83 14.95
N GLU A 974 29.72 -2.53 14.16
CA GLU A 974 30.08 -3.29 12.96
C GLU A 974 30.49 -4.74 13.27
N LEU A 975 31.14 -4.98 14.42
CA LEU A 975 31.48 -6.33 14.86
C LEU A 975 30.22 -7.19 15.04
N LEU A 976 29.09 -6.63 15.47
CA LEU A 976 27.85 -7.38 15.66
C LEU A 976 27.20 -7.85 14.36
N ASP A 977 27.60 -7.29 13.21
CA ASP A 977 27.08 -7.72 11.91
C ASP A 977 27.81 -8.97 11.38
N GLU A 978 28.90 -9.42 12.04
CA GLU A 978 29.56 -10.66 11.68
C GLU A 978 28.71 -11.89 12.05
N SER A 979 28.70 -12.89 11.17
CA SER A 979 27.91 -14.11 11.37
C SER A 979 28.27 -14.89 12.63
N TYR A 980 29.46 -14.66 13.19
CA TYR A 980 29.94 -15.30 14.40
C TYR A 980 29.31 -14.74 15.69
N PHE A 981 28.85 -13.47 15.68
CA PHE A 981 28.31 -12.80 16.87
C PHE A 981 26.78 -12.65 16.82
N GLN A 982 26.08 -13.51 16.07
CA GLN A 982 24.62 -13.41 15.89
C GLN A 982 23.82 -13.58 17.20
N ASP A 983 24.37 -14.28 18.21
CA ASP A 983 23.69 -14.44 19.50
C ASP A 983 24.02 -13.32 20.50
N VAL A 984 24.90 -12.38 20.13
CA VAL A 984 25.24 -11.19 20.92
C VAL A 984 24.34 -10.04 20.50
N GLU A 985 23.50 -9.56 21.43
CA GLU A 985 22.61 -8.43 21.22
C GLU A 985 23.11 -7.22 22.00
N LYS A 986 23.25 -6.08 21.31
CA LYS A 986 23.46 -4.77 21.95
C LYS A 986 22.20 -4.38 22.72
N ILE A 987 22.34 -4.13 24.02
CA ILE A 987 21.24 -3.64 24.85
C ILE A 987 21.18 -2.11 24.78
N LYS A 988 22.27 -1.44 25.17
CA LYS A 988 22.35 0.02 25.21
C LYS A 988 23.79 0.52 25.35
N THR A 989 24.01 1.78 25.03
CA THR A 989 25.19 2.55 25.45
C THR A 989 24.82 3.47 26.63
N MET A 990 25.75 3.72 27.54
CA MET A 990 25.59 4.59 28.72
C MET A 990 26.87 5.41 28.89
N GLY A 991 26.85 6.68 28.49
CA GLY A 991 28.08 7.49 28.48
C GLY A 991 29.16 6.83 27.60
N SER A 992 30.29 6.47 28.21
CA SER A 992 31.40 5.75 27.57
C SER A 992 31.36 4.22 27.76
N SER A 993 30.25 3.69 28.28
CA SER A 993 30.04 2.26 28.54
C SER A 993 29.14 1.61 27.51
N TYR A 994 29.50 0.39 27.10
CA TYR A 994 28.79 -0.46 26.15
C TYR A 994 28.22 -1.69 26.86
N MET A 995 26.92 -1.91 26.73
CA MET A 995 26.20 -3.04 27.33
C MET A 995 25.69 -3.99 26.26
N ALA A 996 26.08 -5.26 26.35
CA ALA A 996 25.63 -6.33 25.47
C ALA A 996 25.23 -7.58 26.27
N ALA A 997 24.36 -8.40 25.70
CA ALA A 997 23.96 -9.67 26.30
C ALA A 997 23.88 -10.77 25.24
N SER A 998 24.00 -12.02 25.67
CA SER A 998 23.92 -13.21 24.82
C SER A 998 22.98 -14.25 25.42
N GLY A 999 22.34 -15.07 24.58
CA GLY A 999 21.38 -16.10 25.03
C GLY A 999 19.94 -15.58 25.21
N LEU A 1000 19.61 -14.43 24.61
CA LEU A 1000 18.27 -13.83 24.65
C LEU A 1000 17.33 -14.33 23.53
N SER A 1001 17.78 -15.22 22.65
CA SER A 1001 16.97 -15.74 21.55
C SER A 1001 16.28 -17.06 21.94
N PRO A 1002 14.94 -17.13 22.02
CA PRO A 1002 14.23 -18.33 22.47
C PRO A 1002 14.42 -19.53 21.53
N ASP A 1003 14.39 -19.32 20.22
CA ASP A 1003 14.52 -20.39 19.20
C ASP A 1003 15.89 -21.10 19.24
N ARG A 1004 16.90 -20.47 19.85
CA ARG A 1004 18.28 -20.99 19.93
C ARG A 1004 18.62 -21.60 21.29
N GLN A 1005 17.71 -21.56 22.27
CA GLN A 1005 17.90 -22.23 23.57
C GLN A 1005 17.84 -23.76 23.48
N GLU A 1006 17.32 -24.31 22.39
CA GLU A 1006 17.26 -25.75 22.12
C GLU A 1006 18.58 -26.35 21.57
N CYS A 1007 19.64 -25.54 21.41
CA CYS A 1007 20.94 -26.01 20.96
C CYS A 1007 21.60 -26.92 22.01
N GLU A 1008 22.27 -28.01 21.60
CA GLU A 1008 22.82 -29.02 22.53
C GLU A 1008 23.87 -28.46 23.51
N ASP A 1009 24.61 -27.40 23.16
CA ASP A 1009 25.53 -26.69 24.06
C ASP A 1009 24.91 -25.40 24.62
N GLY A 1010 24.33 -25.52 25.83
CA GLY A 1010 23.58 -24.45 26.48
C GLY A 1010 24.36 -23.21 26.93
N TRP A 1011 25.70 -23.15 26.77
CA TRP A 1011 26.51 -21.97 27.10
C TRP A 1011 27.47 -21.55 25.97
N HIS A 1012 27.26 -22.00 24.73
CA HIS A 1012 28.05 -21.58 23.57
C HIS A 1012 28.06 -20.05 23.41
N HIS A 1013 26.89 -19.43 23.53
CA HIS A 1013 26.69 -17.98 23.45
C HIS A 1013 27.56 -17.17 24.43
N LEU A 1014 27.92 -17.76 25.60
CA LEU A 1014 28.80 -17.11 26.57
C LEU A 1014 30.24 -17.01 26.06
N SER A 1015 30.69 -17.97 25.26
CA SER A 1015 32.02 -17.96 24.64
C SER A 1015 32.08 -16.92 23.52
N GLU A 1016 31.03 -16.82 22.71
CA GLU A 1016 30.87 -15.75 21.72
C GLU A 1016 30.94 -14.37 22.38
N LEU A 1017 30.29 -14.19 23.53
CA LEU A 1017 30.31 -12.92 24.27
C LEU A 1017 31.72 -12.55 24.76
N VAL A 1018 32.52 -13.51 25.23
CA VAL A 1018 33.93 -13.26 25.62
C VAL A 1018 34.80 -12.96 24.40
N LEU A 1019 34.61 -13.68 23.30
CA LEU A 1019 35.32 -13.42 22.04
C LEU A 1019 34.96 -12.06 21.44
N PHE A 1020 33.71 -11.64 21.58
CA PHE A 1020 33.26 -10.30 21.22
C PHE A 1020 34.03 -9.25 22.05
N ALA A 1021 34.15 -9.45 23.37
CA ALA A 1021 34.91 -8.55 24.23
C ALA A 1021 36.39 -8.45 23.84
N LEU A 1022 37.02 -9.57 23.49
CA LEU A 1022 38.40 -9.62 23.01
C LEU A 1022 38.55 -8.90 21.65
N SER A 1023 37.57 -9.06 20.77
CA SER A 1023 37.55 -8.37 19.46
C SER A 1023 37.40 -6.86 19.65
N MET A 1024 36.53 -6.41 20.56
CA MET A 1024 36.44 -4.99 20.93
C MET A 1024 37.77 -4.43 21.45
N GLN A 1025 38.51 -5.20 22.27
CA GLN A 1025 39.83 -4.78 22.74
C GLN A 1025 40.84 -4.61 21.60
N GLU A 1026 40.83 -5.49 20.60
CA GLU A 1026 41.71 -5.39 19.45
C GLU A 1026 41.33 -4.22 18.54
N THR A 1027 40.04 -4.05 18.26
CA THR A 1027 39.51 -2.89 17.52
C THR A 1027 39.91 -1.58 18.19
N LEU A 1028 39.81 -1.48 19.52
CA LEU A 1028 40.25 -0.27 20.24
C LEU A 1028 41.76 -0.03 20.11
N LYS A 1029 42.60 -1.08 20.08
CA LYS A 1029 44.05 -0.92 19.83
C LYS A 1029 44.33 -0.34 18.45
N HIS A 1030 43.59 -0.76 17.43
CA HIS A 1030 43.69 -0.18 16.09
C HIS A 1030 43.31 1.30 16.11
N ILE A 1031 42.18 1.66 16.71
CA ILE A 1031 41.73 3.05 16.82
C ILE A 1031 42.73 3.91 17.59
N ASN A 1032 43.31 3.39 18.67
CA ASN A 1032 44.36 4.08 19.43
C ASN A 1032 45.60 4.36 18.58
N THR A 1033 46.00 3.40 17.74
CA THR A 1033 47.14 3.55 16.82
C THR A 1033 46.87 4.65 15.80
N ASP A 1034 45.65 4.73 15.28
CA ASP A 1034 45.26 5.72 14.28
C ASP A 1034 45.04 7.13 14.87
N THR A 1035 44.58 7.21 16.11
CA THR A 1035 44.24 8.48 16.78
C THR A 1035 45.33 9.03 17.68
N GLY A 1036 46.38 8.23 17.96
CA GLY A 1036 47.46 8.59 18.89
C GLY A 1036 47.07 8.56 20.36
N ASN A 1037 45.92 7.95 20.70
CA ASN A 1037 45.45 7.80 22.08
C ASN A 1037 45.87 6.45 22.68
N SER A 1038 45.66 6.27 23.98
CA SER A 1038 45.97 5.04 24.71
C SER A 1038 44.82 4.56 25.58
N PHE A 1039 43.59 4.58 25.05
CA PHE A 1039 42.42 4.10 25.78
C PHE A 1039 42.49 2.59 26.00
N GLN A 1040 42.02 2.11 27.15
CA GLN A 1040 41.94 0.68 27.44
C GLN A 1040 40.52 0.34 27.87
N LEU A 1041 39.97 -0.76 27.37
CA LEU A 1041 38.66 -1.24 27.81
C LEU A 1041 38.78 -1.90 29.18
N ARG A 1042 37.84 -1.59 30.07
CA ARG A 1042 37.58 -2.35 31.29
C ARG A 1042 36.30 -3.16 31.07
N VAL A 1043 36.38 -4.47 31.20
CA VAL A 1043 35.26 -5.36 30.86
C VAL A 1043 34.87 -6.22 32.06
N GLY A 1044 33.57 -6.25 32.36
CA GLY A 1044 32.95 -7.15 33.33
C GLY A 1044 31.93 -8.07 32.66
N ILE A 1045 32.05 -9.38 32.88
CA ILE A 1045 31.11 -10.38 32.34
C ILE A 1045 30.58 -11.25 33.48
N ALA A 1046 29.28 -11.51 33.49
CA ALA A 1046 28.65 -12.50 34.36
C ALA A 1046 27.57 -13.27 33.60
N HIS A 1047 27.23 -14.46 34.09
CA HIS A 1047 26.11 -15.25 33.56
C HIS A 1047 25.09 -15.56 34.64
N GLY A 1048 23.86 -15.83 34.23
CA GLY A 1048 22.76 -16.22 35.11
C GLY A 1048 21.39 -15.82 34.55
N PRO A 1049 20.33 -15.95 35.36
CA PRO A 1049 18.99 -15.61 34.95
C PRO A 1049 18.79 -14.09 34.84
N VAL A 1050 17.95 -13.67 33.90
CA VAL A 1050 17.50 -12.29 33.71
C VAL A 1050 16.04 -12.24 33.29
N ILE A 1051 15.37 -11.13 33.58
CA ILE A 1051 14.04 -10.81 33.09
C ILE A 1051 14.20 -9.78 31.98
N ALA A 1052 13.60 -10.01 30.82
CA ALA A 1052 13.53 -9.03 29.74
C ALA A 1052 12.11 -8.51 29.55
N GLY A 1053 11.98 -7.28 29.07
CA GLY A 1053 10.68 -6.69 28.83
C GLY A 1053 10.75 -5.40 28.01
N VAL A 1054 9.59 -4.97 27.54
CA VAL A 1054 9.43 -3.66 26.87
C VAL A 1054 8.71 -2.70 27.79
N ILE A 1055 9.33 -1.55 28.03
CA ILE A 1055 8.80 -0.48 28.89
C ILE A 1055 8.53 0.77 28.06
N GLY A 1056 7.43 1.47 28.38
CA GLY A 1056 7.10 2.79 27.87
C GLY A 1056 6.08 2.72 26.74
N ALA A 1057 4.93 3.40 26.93
CA ALA A 1057 3.85 3.43 25.94
C ALA A 1057 4.22 4.30 24.73
N THR A 1058 4.71 5.52 24.97
CA THR A 1058 4.99 6.50 23.92
C THR A 1058 6.39 6.33 23.32
N LYS A 1059 7.40 6.01 24.15
CA LYS A 1059 8.76 5.64 23.70
C LYS A 1059 9.13 4.26 24.25
N PRO A 1060 8.79 3.20 23.51
CA PRO A 1060 9.08 1.83 23.94
C PRO A 1060 10.59 1.55 23.91
N GLN A 1061 11.08 0.96 24.99
CA GLN A 1061 12.47 0.57 25.17
C GLN A 1061 12.53 -0.89 25.64
N TYR A 1062 13.33 -1.71 24.95
CA TYR A 1062 13.68 -3.05 25.41
C TYR A 1062 14.81 -2.96 26.43
N ASP A 1063 14.69 -3.70 27.53
CA ASP A 1063 15.72 -3.77 28.56
C ASP A 1063 15.70 -5.11 29.29
N ILE A 1064 16.78 -5.37 30.03
CA ILE A 1064 16.96 -6.58 30.84
C ILE A 1064 17.28 -6.22 32.29
N TRP A 1065 16.68 -6.95 33.24
CA TRP A 1065 16.85 -6.78 34.68
C TRP A 1065 17.23 -8.09 35.35
N GLY A 1066 17.90 -7.98 36.50
CA GLY A 1066 18.20 -9.13 37.35
C GLY A 1066 19.53 -9.00 38.07
N THR A 1067 19.78 -9.91 39.00
CA THR A 1067 21.02 -9.97 39.77
C THR A 1067 22.25 -10.15 38.88
N THR A 1068 22.12 -10.91 37.79
CA THR A 1068 23.19 -11.13 36.79
C THR A 1068 23.69 -9.81 36.18
N VAL A 1069 22.77 -8.91 35.80
CA VAL A 1069 23.09 -7.60 35.23
C VAL A 1069 23.89 -6.76 36.24
N ASN A 1070 23.44 -6.76 37.50
CA ASN A 1070 24.11 -6.06 38.59
C ASN A 1070 25.51 -6.63 38.87
N VAL A 1071 25.67 -7.97 38.85
CA VAL A 1071 26.99 -8.61 39.02
C VAL A 1071 27.93 -8.19 37.90
N ALA A 1072 27.49 -8.24 36.64
CA ALA A 1072 28.30 -7.86 35.49
C ALA A 1072 28.74 -6.38 35.55
N SER A 1073 27.82 -5.47 35.86
CA SER A 1073 28.13 -4.05 36.09
C SER A 1073 29.13 -3.84 37.24
N ARG A 1074 29.08 -4.65 38.30
CA ARG A 1074 30.06 -4.61 39.39
C ARG A 1074 31.40 -5.23 39.03
N MET A 1075 31.42 -6.25 38.18
CA MET A 1075 32.68 -6.79 37.63
C MET A 1075 33.39 -5.75 36.77
N GLU A 1076 32.63 -4.95 36.01
CA GLU A 1076 33.18 -3.85 35.23
C GLU A 1076 33.66 -2.72 36.14
N SER A 1077 32.81 -2.15 37.00
CA SER A 1077 33.19 -0.97 37.80
C SER A 1077 34.37 -1.23 38.76
N THR A 1078 34.46 -2.44 39.32
CA THR A 1078 35.62 -2.85 40.14
C THR A 1078 36.78 -3.38 39.30
N GLY A 1079 36.65 -3.48 37.98
CA GLY A 1079 37.61 -4.08 37.06
C GLY A 1079 38.91 -3.31 36.90
N VAL A 1080 39.91 -3.99 36.33
CA VAL A 1080 41.20 -3.40 35.97
C VAL A 1080 41.19 -3.12 34.47
N SER A 1081 41.69 -1.93 34.07
CA SER A 1081 41.77 -1.53 32.67
C SER A 1081 42.61 -2.53 31.85
N GLY A 1082 42.15 -2.86 30.65
CA GLY A 1082 42.77 -3.82 29.75
C GLY A 1082 42.44 -5.29 30.06
N MET A 1083 41.75 -5.59 31.16
CA MET A 1083 41.45 -6.96 31.58
C MET A 1083 39.93 -7.26 31.50
N ILE A 1084 39.60 -8.52 31.21
CA ILE A 1084 38.22 -9.04 31.29
C ILE A 1084 38.05 -9.71 32.64
N GLN A 1085 37.13 -9.22 33.45
CA GLN A 1085 36.84 -9.74 34.78
C GLN A 1085 35.54 -10.53 34.82
N VAL A 1086 35.58 -11.69 35.47
CA VAL A 1086 34.42 -12.58 35.63
C VAL A 1086 34.32 -13.12 37.08
N PRO A 1087 33.12 -13.46 37.56
CA PRO A 1087 32.97 -14.17 38.82
C PRO A 1087 33.36 -15.65 38.68
N GLU A 1088 33.61 -16.32 39.81
CA GLU A 1088 34.03 -17.72 39.84
C GLU A 1088 33.14 -18.65 39.01
N SER A 1089 31.82 -18.54 39.17
CA SER A 1089 30.85 -19.38 38.44
C SER A 1089 31.05 -19.28 36.93
N THR A 1090 31.26 -18.07 36.41
CA THR A 1090 31.47 -17.81 34.98
C THR A 1090 32.84 -18.33 34.53
N SER A 1091 33.86 -18.18 35.37
CA SER A 1091 35.20 -18.68 35.08
C SER A 1091 35.24 -20.19 34.86
N CYS A 1092 34.47 -20.97 35.63
CA CYS A 1092 34.45 -22.44 35.51
C CYS A 1092 33.93 -22.87 34.13
N ILE A 1093 32.83 -22.27 33.68
CA ILE A 1093 32.21 -22.54 32.37
C ILE A 1093 33.16 -22.17 31.21
N LEU A 1094 33.92 -21.08 31.37
CA LEU A 1094 34.87 -20.61 30.35
C LEU A 1094 36.13 -21.48 30.29
N VAL A 1095 36.63 -21.99 31.42
CA VAL A 1095 37.80 -22.88 31.44
C VAL A 1095 37.51 -24.19 30.71
N GLU A 1096 36.31 -24.76 30.90
CA GLU A 1096 35.86 -25.95 30.15
C GLU A 1096 35.88 -25.72 28.63
N ARG A 1097 35.74 -24.46 28.20
CA ARG A 1097 35.72 -24.04 26.78
C ARG A 1097 37.06 -23.51 26.29
N GLY A 1098 38.14 -23.72 27.06
CA GLY A 1098 39.52 -23.44 26.62
C GLY A 1098 40.05 -22.04 26.94
N PHE A 1099 39.31 -21.22 27.69
CA PHE A 1099 39.82 -19.93 28.16
C PHE A 1099 40.74 -20.07 29.37
N LEU A 1100 41.76 -19.22 29.45
CA LEU A 1100 42.67 -19.17 30.59
C LEU A 1100 42.08 -18.26 31.67
N ARG A 1101 42.13 -18.71 32.94
CA ARG A 1101 41.73 -17.90 34.10
C ARG A 1101 42.91 -17.60 35.01
N GLN A 1102 42.94 -16.37 35.53
CA GLN A 1102 43.89 -15.93 36.56
C GLN A 1102 43.08 -15.45 37.78
N LEU A 1103 43.43 -15.92 38.98
CA LEU A 1103 42.74 -15.48 40.21
C LEU A 1103 43.05 -14.00 40.48
N ARG A 1104 42.00 -13.18 40.61
CA ARG A 1104 42.10 -11.78 41.01
C ARG A 1104 42.06 -11.63 42.54
N GLY A 1105 41.10 -12.30 43.17
CA GLY A 1105 40.79 -12.17 44.60
C GLY A 1105 39.29 -12.07 44.87
N SER A 1106 38.92 -11.78 46.11
CA SER A 1106 37.52 -11.68 46.55
C SER A 1106 37.07 -10.23 46.67
N ILE A 1107 36.00 -9.87 45.97
CA ILE A 1107 35.43 -8.51 45.99
C ILE A 1107 34.05 -8.49 46.66
N PHE A 1108 33.70 -7.35 47.23
CA PHE A 1108 32.38 -7.13 47.79
C PHE A 1108 31.43 -6.62 46.70
N VAL A 1109 30.33 -7.32 46.50
CA VAL A 1109 29.28 -6.96 45.54
C VAL A 1109 28.02 -6.60 46.31
N LYS A 1110 27.67 -5.31 46.34
CA LYS A 1110 26.47 -4.80 47.03
C LYS A 1110 25.21 -5.55 46.58
N GLY A 1111 24.34 -5.91 47.52
CA GLY A 1111 23.12 -6.71 47.29
C GLY A 1111 23.32 -8.23 47.24
N ILE A 1112 24.52 -8.73 46.95
CA ILE A 1112 24.81 -10.18 46.97
C ILE A 1112 25.71 -10.54 48.14
N SER A 1113 26.81 -9.80 48.32
CA SER A 1113 27.78 -10.06 49.38
C SER A 1113 27.26 -9.81 50.78
N GLU A 1114 26.17 -9.04 50.91
CA GLU A 1114 25.43 -8.86 52.17
C GLU A 1114 24.74 -10.16 52.62
N ARG A 1115 24.37 -11.03 51.67
CA ARG A 1115 23.69 -12.31 51.95
C ARG A 1115 24.63 -13.53 51.85
N HIS A 1116 25.61 -13.48 50.94
CA HIS A 1116 26.43 -14.64 50.56
C HIS A 1116 27.94 -14.44 50.77
N GLY A 1117 28.37 -13.30 51.34
CA GLY A 1117 29.79 -12.98 51.53
C GLY A 1117 30.52 -12.50 50.25
N LYS A 1118 31.83 -12.24 50.36
CA LYS A 1118 32.62 -11.72 49.23
C LYS A 1118 32.71 -12.74 48.09
N ILE A 1119 32.60 -12.28 46.84
CA ILE A 1119 32.61 -13.13 45.64
C ILE A 1119 34.03 -13.27 45.12
N ARG A 1120 34.48 -14.50 44.85
CA ARG A 1120 35.77 -14.77 44.19
C ARG A 1120 35.68 -14.39 42.71
N THR A 1121 36.71 -13.69 42.23
CA THR A 1121 36.79 -13.17 40.87
C THR A 1121 38.08 -13.56 40.17
N PHE A 1122 37.99 -13.63 38.85
CA PHE A 1122 39.06 -14.07 37.97
C PHE A 1122 39.19 -13.11 36.78
N PHE A 1123 40.39 -12.99 36.25
CA PHE A 1123 40.62 -12.44 34.93
C PHE A 1123 40.62 -13.57 33.89
N VAL A 1124 40.03 -13.30 32.72
CA VAL A 1124 39.96 -14.24 31.61
C VAL A 1124 40.79 -13.74 30.44
N SER A 1125 41.53 -14.65 29.81
CA SER A 1125 42.29 -14.40 28.59
C SER A 1125 42.18 -15.58 27.63
N SER A 1126 42.40 -15.33 26.34
CA SER A 1126 42.50 -16.40 25.35
C SER A 1126 43.87 -17.08 25.45
N ARG A 1127 43.92 -18.40 25.19
CA ARG A 1127 45.18 -19.16 25.12
C ARG A 1127 45.94 -18.71 23.87
N GLU A 1128 47.04 -17.97 24.05
CA GLU A 1128 47.78 -17.37 22.93
C GLU A 1128 48.13 -18.38 21.83
N GLU A 1129 47.61 -18.13 20.63
CA GLU A 1129 48.47 -18.01 19.45
C GLU A 1129 47.91 -16.92 18.52
N ARG A 1130 48.66 -15.82 18.46
CA ARG A 1130 48.60 -14.79 17.42
C ARG A 1130 48.70 -15.49 16.05
N SER A 1131 47.66 -15.44 15.20
CA SER A 1131 47.77 -15.35 13.73
C SER A 1131 46.56 -15.81 12.89
N SER A 1132 45.46 -16.35 13.43
CA SER A 1132 44.45 -17.01 12.55
C SER A 1132 42.98 -16.66 12.72
N PHE A 1133 42.60 -15.67 13.54
CA PHE A 1133 41.18 -15.31 13.70
C PHE A 1133 40.60 -14.54 12.48
N MET A 1134 41.43 -13.82 11.72
CA MET A 1134 40.95 -13.03 10.57
C MET A 1134 40.83 -13.81 9.23
N GLU A 1135 41.32 -15.05 9.12
CA GLU A 1135 41.37 -15.76 7.82
C GLU A 1135 40.26 -16.79 7.58
N ARG A 1136 39.37 -17.04 8.54
CA ARG A 1136 38.23 -17.97 8.37
C ARG A 1136 36.90 -17.26 8.48
N GLY A 1137 36.55 -16.47 7.47
CA GLY A 1137 35.27 -15.76 7.43
C GLY A 1137 34.94 -15.05 6.12
N CYS A 1138 35.39 -15.55 4.97
CA CYS A 1138 34.94 -15.02 3.66
C CYS A 1138 33.92 -15.96 3.01
N GLY A 1139 32.91 -16.36 3.77
CA GLY A 1139 31.63 -16.82 3.24
C GLY A 1139 30.63 -15.70 3.46
N ARG A 1140 30.35 -14.89 2.44
CA ARG A 1140 29.24 -13.91 2.46
C ARG A 1140 27.92 -14.68 2.65
N GLY A 1141 27.53 -14.91 3.89
CA GLY A 1141 26.13 -15.05 4.24
C GLY A 1141 25.42 -13.74 3.92
N PHE A 1142 24.14 -13.81 3.53
CA PHE A 1142 23.31 -12.64 3.35
C PHE A 1142 23.28 -11.81 4.64
N SER A 1143 24.10 -10.76 4.71
CA SER A 1143 23.97 -9.71 5.73
C SER A 1143 22.56 -9.14 5.60
N LEU A 1144 21.78 -9.18 6.69
CA LEU A 1144 20.67 -8.23 6.85
C LEU A 1144 21.33 -6.85 6.83
N LYS A 1145 21.35 -6.17 5.68
CA LYS A 1145 21.81 -4.79 5.57
C LYS A 1145 20.89 -3.91 6.42
N ARG A 1146 21.22 -3.75 7.70
CA ARG A 1146 20.54 -2.83 8.61
C ARG A 1146 20.72 -1.41 8.02
N LYS A 1147 19.62 -0.68 7.87
CA LYS A 1147 19.65 0.68 7.31
C LYS A 1147 20.24 1.62 8.37
N THR A 1148 21.10 2.56 7.97
CA THR A 1148 21.61 3.62 8.86
C THR A 1148 20.51 4.62 9.21
N LEU A 1149 20.69 5.43 10.26
CA LEU A 1149 19.70 6.44 10.66
C LEU A 1149 19.47 7.45 9.53
N GLY A 1150 20.54 7.79 8.82
CA GLY A 1150 20.48 8.61 7.62
C GLY A 1150 19.61 7.99 6.53
N ALA A 1151 19.77 6.70 6.25
CA ALA A 1151 18.94 6.00 5.28
C ALA A 1151 17.46 5.97 5.67
N VAL A 1152 17.16 5.89 6.98
CA VAL A 1152 15.79 5.93 7.52
C VAL A 1152 15.14 7.28 7.37
N VAL A 1153 15.84 8.34 7.78
CA VAL A 1153 15.30 9.70 7.65
C VAL A 1153 15.17 10.08 6.18
N TYR A 1154 16.09 9.64 5.32
CA TYR A 1154 15.99 9.82 3.87
C TYR A 1154 14.71 9.19 3.28
N SER A 1155 14.39 7.94 3.63
CA SER A 1155 13.16 7.31 3.16
C SER A 1155 11.90 7.98 3.72
N LEU A 1156 11.93 8.50 4.95
CA LEU A 1156 10.84 9.33 5.47
C LEU A 1156 10.66 10.62 4.66
N ILE A 1157 11.75 11.31 4.32
CA ILE A 1157 11.70 12.50 3.46
C ILE A 1157 11.15 12.14 2.09
N GLN A 1158 11.57 11.02 1.52
CA GLN A 1158 11.08 10.56 0.23
C GLN A 1158 9.59 10.22 0.30
N ALA A 1159 9.13 9.55 1.36
CA ALA A 1159 7.71 9.28 1.61
C ALA A 1159 6.91 10.59 1.75
N ARG A 1160 7.42 11.58 2.50
CA ARG A 1160 6.77 12.88 2.67
C ARG A 1160 6.78 13.74 1.40
N LYS A 1161 7.85 13.68 0.60
CA LYS A 1161 7.90 14.29 -0.74
C LYS A 1161 6.86 13.64 -1.66
N ARG A 1162 6.75 12.30 -1.64
CA ARG A 1162 5.70 11.56 -2.36
C ARG A 1162 4.31 12.00 -1.89
N GLU A 1163 4.05 12.11 -0.59
CA GLU A 1163 2.76 12.59 -0.05
C GLU A 1163 2.44 14.03 -0.47
N LYS A 1164 3.38 14.96 -0.37
CA LYS A 1164 3.18 16.34 -0.83
C LYS A 1164 2.88 16.41 -2.33
N LEU A 1165 3.63 15.68 -3.14
CA LEU A 1165 3.36 15.55 -4.58
C LEU A 1165 1.97 14.94 -4.83
N VAL A 1166 1.54 13.99 -4.00
CA VAL A 1166 0.20 13.41 -4.07
C VAL A 1166 -0.86 14.43 -3.72
N GLU A 1167 -0.70 15.22 -2.65
CA GLU A 1167 -1.63 16.28 -2.23
C GLU A 1167 -1.73 17.39 -3.29
N GLU A 1168 -0.61 17.86 -3.83
CA GLU A 1168 -0.53 18.86 -4.90
C GLU A 1168 -1.23 18.38 -6.18
N ASN A 1169 -1.12 17.09 -6.52
CA ASN A 1169 -1.80 16.47 -7.66
C ASN A 1169 -3.28 16.15 -7.39
N GLY A 1170 -3.85 16.60 -6.27
CA GLY A 1170 -5.26 16.35 -5.90
C GLY A 1170 -5.51 14.93 -5.44
N GLY A 1171 -4.51 14.33 -4.81
CA GLY A 1171 -4.55 12.99 -4.26
C GLY A 1171 -4.39 11.90 -5.31
N PHE A 1172 -3.63 12.06 -6.39
CA PHE A 1172 -3.34 10.95 -7.31
C PHE A 1172 -1.88 10.98 -7.76
N HIS A 1173 -1.22 9.81 -7.75
CA HIS A 1173 0.12 9.63 -8.28
C HIS A 1173 0.08 9.32 -9.79
N LEU A 1174 -0.65 10.12 -10.56
CA LEU A 1174 -0.54 10.07 -12.01
C LEU A 1174 0.30 11.27 -12.44
N VAL A 1175 1.58 10.94 -12.61
CA VAL A 1175 2.60 11.63 -13.40
C VAL A 1175 1.94 12.65 -14.32
N GLU A 1176 2.12 13.94 -14.04
CA GLU A 1176 1.79 14.98 -15.01
C GLU A 1176 2.52 14.62 -16.31
N ALA A 1177 1.77 14.35 -17.38
CA ALA A 1177 2.31 14.39 -18.73
C ALA A 1177 2.14 15.82 -19.21
N SER A 1178 3.20 16.62 -19.08
CA SER A 1178 3.36 17.87 -19.83
C SER A 1178 4.60 17.72 -20.67
#